data_AF-A0AAE0T9A9-F1
#
_entry.id   AF-A0AAE0T9A9-F1
#
_cell.length_a   1.000
_cell.length_b   1.000
_cell.length_c   1.000
_cell.angle_alpha   90.00
_cell.angle_beta   90.00
_cell.angle_gamma   90.00
#
_symmetry.space_group_name_H-M   'P 1'
#
loop_
_entity.id
_entity.type
_entity.pdbx_description
1 polymer ?
#
loop_
_entity_poly.entity_id
_entity_poly.type
_entity_poly.pdbx_seq_one_letter_code
_entity_poly.pdbx_strand_id
1 'polypeptide(L)'
;MKGNDLLICQRRLEYLGQRLQDLAVEIGDGQGAVWFKQNLWFLNKPAEFIDDVLFGVGKICNHLSSYLHFKKQKIHTNFPLTTFVGILYDISDTLSIARDILLQHPEEKLSVKQSQIELFWKDCTPFLFIFEEKKCSFLRSEQVPTFLYALMDLVPTTIQVGLGLYCSSEPRFRGLDCFMETCLRLSKVLVDQGEFLTLADKMEPVLIPFLRQWVLYALEVLQNGVKTRMTRTESKENSNDNNQERQRPKTWSASSHEDQDDSEEYKTNSDSDAEKCLGPIKVYHSSRVRATCLPSRWLKVARTRMVCCPNELRKHCLEEAGLKENQKLVSNIYLATGPQHSSCKGIKLHCPLIKKYEDLSLRLFVKVKKGDVWRTAQTKWEQLYDKGQFLTFEEEFVEGFMAVEEIPMVVKEIGPKGGRLSTEYDKRIEAEIPNGVKRDISTVKMMIQPVDRPREQLYRESCPDVFHCIKSTSNAVEIDGAPSERDIAIKIPFDILKDSHTKILVLKYTNDHIEVRDASSLERGDGNLYTIPSRNGGTVLATVDPDVYGQNTSDSDIKREMEVILGKKQLCKLLIFVELQHDKLDFDNCVFQIVCAEKYRVDEVIKEKSKSGLVEIPKSQSSDRLLKQADDIKLEMKGSIQMDDDIPKEAYTLTYLEGSDNYLRFPVKLLDRNGRITFVLRHGKDDSILHTFFCPIATILELMSNTRPKSSSSRDSEASEGHDEVFLVDQDESELQRSLTEISISSSTESASQSSGQSVNQRDVENEAALKILARNSIVLLAKQMSGEEGHLLGVVLGMKPERINQIYKMYRHSGSLANFYILYEWRGRRVHPDQASQLVSGLQDIDRADLATIVTNVLKKNRTLSSTDFETENPKRKARR
;
A
#
# COMPACT_ATOMS: atom_id res chain seq x y z
N MET A 1 -3.83 45.99 -29.06
CA MET A 1 -3.76 45.80 -27.61
C MET A 1 -3.25 44.39 -27.33
N LYS A 2 -1.92 44.18 -27.31
CA LYS A 2 -1.31 42.87 -26.99
C LYS A 2 -0.10 42.98 -26.06
N GLY A 3 0.53 44.16 -25.96
CA GLY A 3 1.71 44.33 -25.11
C GLY A 3 1.41 44.57 -23.64
N ASN A 4 0.44 45.43 -23.29
CA ASN A 4 0.34 45.94 -21.91
C ASN A 4 -0.18 44.90 -20.91
N ASP A 5 -1.19 44.10 -21.23
CA ASP A 5 -1.78 43.15 -20.27
C ASP A 5 -0.91 41.91 -20.06
N LEU A 6 -0.29 41.37 -21.12
CA LEU A 6 0.73 40.32 -21.01
C LEU A 6 1.97 40.83 -20.27
N LEU A 7 2.38 42.09 -20.48
CA LEU A 7 3.47 42.71 -19.73
C LEU A 7 3.10 42.88 -18.25
N ILE A 8 1.83 43.11 -17.91
CA ILE A 8 1.35 43.15 -16.52
C ILE A 8 1.42 41.75 -15.89
N CYS A 9 0.94 40.70 -16.57
CA CYS A 9 1.07 39.32 -16.10
C CYS A 9 2.55 38.92 -15.92
N GLN A 10 3.40 39.26 -16.87
CA GLN A 10 4.83 39.00 -16.84
C GLN A 10 5.50 39.66 -15.63
N ARG A 11 5.27 40.97 -15.42
CA ARG A 11 5.80 41.70 -14.25
C ARG A 11 5.29 41.13 -12.92
N ARG A 12 4.05 40.63 -12.89
CA ARG A 12 3.49 39.96 -11.70
C ARG A 12 4.13 38.61 -11.45
N LEU A 13 4.45 37.84 -12.50
CA LEU A 13 5.20 36.59 -12.35
C LEU A 13 6.62 36.83 -11.86
N GLU A 14 7.33 37.83 -12.39
CA GLU A 14 8.64 38.24 -11.90
C GLU A 14 8.57 38.64 -10.41
N TYR A 15 7.55 39.42 -10.04
CA TYR A 15 7.27 39.79 -8.65
C TYR A 15 6.98 38.57 -7.75
N LEU A 16 6.17 37.62 -8.22
CA LEU A 16 5.89 36.35 -7.54
C LEU A 16 7.17 35.53 -7.32
N GLY A 17 8.05 35.47 -8.33
CA GLY A 17 9.34 34.81 -8.23
C GLY A 17 10.23 35.44 -7.16
N GLN A 18 10.25 36.78 -7.09
CA GLN A 18 10.97 37.50 -6.05
C GLN A 18 10.39 37.22 -4.65
N ARG A 19 9.05 37.23 -4.49
CA ARG A 19 8.40 36.93 -3.21
C ARG A 19 8.66 35.51 -2.72
N LEU A 20 8.76 34.52 -3.62
CA LEU A 20 9.13 33.14 -3.26
C LEU A 20 10.57 33.06 -2.78
N GLN A 21 11.47 33.81 -3.41
CA GLN A 21 12.84 33.93 -2.96
C GLN A 21 12.92 34.58 -1.57
N ASP A 22 12.17 35.67 -1.35
CA ASP A 22 12.11 36.37 -0.07
C ASP A 22 11.51 35.48 1.02
N LEU A 23 10.46 34.71 0.72
CA LEU A 23 9.89 33.70 1.61
C LEU A 23 10.92 32.67 2.05
N ALA A 24 11.74 32.18 1.11
CA ALA A 24 12.80 31.21 1.40
C ALA A 24 13.91 31.81 2.29
N VAL A 25 14.24 33.09 2.11
CA VAL A 25 15.17 33.82 3.00
C VAL A 25 14.58 34.02 4.39
N GLU A 26 13.31 34.41 4.49
CA GLU A 26 12.62 34.72 5.76
C GLU A 26 12.54 33.50 6.69
N ILE A 27 12.43 32.28 6.12
CA ILE A 27 12.46 31.01 6.86
C ILE A 27 13.87 30.43 7.06
N GLY A 28 14.91 31.20 6.77
CA GLY A 28 16.31 30.80 6.97
C GLY A 28 16.80 29.71 6.01
N ASP A 29 16.15 29.54 4.84
CA ASP A 29 16.52 28.54 3.85
C ASP A 29 17.36 29.15 2.71
N GLY A 30 18.64 29.38 3.00
CA GLY A 30 19.58 29.91 2.02
C GLY A 30 19.73 29.04 0.76
N GLN A 31 19.57 27.72 0.87
CA GLN A 31 19.60 26.82 -0.29
C GLN A 31 18.30 26.89 -1.10
N GLY A 32 17.15 26.99 -0.43
CA GLY A 32 15.86 27.23 -1.07
C GLY A 32 15.82 28.54 -1.86
N ALA A 33 16.38 29.62 -1.30
CA ALA A 33 16.46 30.92 -1.98
C ALA A 33 17.33 30.86 -3.24
N VAL A 34 18.49 30.19 -3.17
CA VAL A 34 19.36 29.96 -4.34
C VAL A 34 18.66 29.07 -5.36
N TRP A 35 17.94 28.05 -4.91
CA TRP A 35 17.21 27.12 -5.77
C TRP A 35 16.05 27.79 -6.50
N PHE A 36 15.25 28.65 -5.83
CA PHE A 36 14.20 29.42 -6.49
C PHE A 36 14.80 30.38 -7.54
N LYS A 37 15.89 31.06 -7.21
CA LYS A 37 16.61 31.94 -8.16
C LYS A 37 17.12 31.19 -9.39
N GLN A 38 17.63 29.96 -9.19
CA GLN A 38 18.15 29.13 -10.28
C GLN A 38 17.06 28.48 -11.12
N ASN A 39 15.89 28.16 -10.55
CA ASN A 39 14.84 27.43 -11.25
C ASN A 39 13.75 28.33 -11.82
N LEU A 40 13.55 29.54 -11.30
CA LEU A 40 12.59 30.53 -11.81
C LEU A 40 13.19 31.47 -12.87
N TRP A 41 14.39 31.18 -13.38
CA TRP A 41 15.05 31.98 -14.43
C TRP A 41 14.21 32.14 -15.70
N PHE A 42 13.29 31.20 -15.97
CA PHE A 42 12.36 31.26 -17.09
C PHE A 42 11.36 32.42 -16.97
N LEU A 43 11.12 32.93 -15.76
CA LEU A 43 10.30 34.13 -15.52
C LEU A 43 10.95 35.42 -16.01
N ASN A 44 12.23 35.42 -16.39
CA ASN A 44 12.90 36.60 -16.97
C ASN A 44 12.75 36.67 -18.50
N LYS A 45 12.10 35.68 -19.12
CA LYS A 45 11.75 35.74 -20.54
C LYS A 45 10.40 36.45 -20.67
N PRO A 46 10.27 37.45 -21.55
CA PRO A 46 8.98 38.10 -21.77
C PRO A 46 7.95 37.05 -22.20
N ALA A 47 6.82 36.96 -21.49
CA ALA A 47 5.68 36.15 -21.92
C ALA A 47 5.16 36.71 -23.25
N GLU A 48 5.35 35.96 -24.33
CA GLU A 48 4.83 36.30 -25.64
C GLU A 48 3.39 35.79 -25.81
N PHE A 49 3.01 34.78 -25.03
CA PHE A 49 1.70 34.14 -25.06
C PHE A 49 1.15 33.87 -23.65
N ILE A 50 -0.17 33.71 -23.56
CA ILE A 50 -0.85 33.34 -22.31
C ILE A 50 -0.42 31.97 -21.77
N ASP A 51 0.07 31.09 -22.65
CA ASP A 51 0.61 29.78 -22.31
C ASP A 51 1.85 29.86 -21.42
N ASP A 52 2.69 30.88 -21.64
CA ASP A 52 3.88 31.12 -20.83
C ASP A 52 3.49 31.53 -19.40
N VAL A 53 2.40 32.30 -19.28
CA VAL A 53 1.85 32.75 -18.00
C VAL A 53 1.28 31.55 -17.21
N LEU A 54 0.48 30.71 -17.86
CA LEU A 54 -0.10 29.52 -17.23
C LEU A 54 0.98 28.50 -16.85
N PHE A 55 1.96 28.28 -17.72
CA PHE A 55 3.10 27.42 -17.42
C PHE A 55 3.89 27.94 -16.20
N GLY A 56 4.13 29.25 -16.15
CA GLY A 56 4.82 29.89 -15.02
C GLY A 56 4.09 29.71 -13.70
N VAL A 57 2.77 29.95 -13.68
CA VAL A 57 1.94 29.71 -12.48
C VAL A 57 1.95 28.25 -12.05
N GLY A 58 1.80 27.31 -13.01
CA GLY A 58 1.84 25.87 -12.72
C GLY A 58 3.15 25.46 -12.04
N LYS A 59 4.29 25.89 -12.59
CA LYS A 59 5.61 25.62 -12.00
C LYS A 59 5.77 26.22 -10.61
N ILE A 60 5.31 27.45 -10.40
CA ILE A 60 5.30 28.09 -9.08
C ILE A 60 4.50 27.25 -8.08
N CYS A 61 3.29 26.81 -8.43
CA CYS A 61 2.46 25.96 -7.56
C CYS A 61 3.14 24.62 -7.24
N ASN A 62 3.74 23.95 -8.23
CA ASN A 62 4.43 22.68 -8.02
C ASN A 62 5.69 22.84 -7.14
N HIS A 63 6.45 23.91 -7.32
CA HIS A 63 7.61 24.21 -6.50
C HIS A 63 7.24 24.58 -5.07
N LEU A 64 6.21 25.41 -4.88
CA LEU A 64 5.64 25.73 -3.57
C LEU A 64 5.16 24.45 -2.86
N SER A 65 4.54 23.55 -3.62
CA SER A 65 4.09 22.25 -3.13
C SER A 65 5.24 21.36 -2.64
N SER A 66 6.25 21.19 -3.50
CA SER A 66 7.45 20.41 -3.18
C SER A 66 8.19 20.97 -1.96
N TYR A 67 8.25 22.30 -1.87
CA TYR A 67 8.89 23.01 -0.77
C TYR A 67 8.19 22.78 0.58
N LEU A 68 6.86 22.89 0.61
CA LEU A 68 6.04 22.59 1.80
C LEU A 68 6.15 21.11 2.21
N HIS A 69 6.24 20.20 1.24
CA HIS A 69 6.41 18.77 1.52
C HIS A 69 7.78 18.46 2.15
N PHE A 70 8.85 19.08 1.66
CA PHE A 70 10.22 18.88 2.15
C PHE A 70 10.41 19.38 3.58
N LYS A 71 9.80 20.52 3.94
CA LYS A 71 9.98 21.15 5.26
C LYS A 71 9.08 20.59 6.37
N LYS A 72 8.18 19.65 6.07
CA LYS A 72 7.31 18.96 7.06
C LYS A 72 8.08 18.34 8.24
N GLN A 73 9.38 18.08 8.09
CA GLN A 73 10.23 17.54 9.15
C GLN A 73 10.86 18.58 10.10
N LYS A 74 10.77 19.90 9.82
CA LYS A 74 11.48 20.94 10.60
C LYS A 74 10.66 22.20 10.95
N ILE A 75 9.42 22.36 10.46
CA ILE A 75 8.58 23.53 10.78
C ILE A 75 7.94 23.34 12.15
N HIS A 76 8.63 23.72 13.23
CA HIS A 76 8.00 23.77 14.55
C HIS A 76 7.87 25.17 15.15
N THR A 77 8.54 26.20 14.65
CA THR A 77 8.32 27.57 15.14
C THR A 77 8.60 28.60 14.02
N ASN A 78 7.61 29.44 13.72
CA ASN A 78 7.67 30.64 12.86
C ASN A 78 7.64 30.44 11.33
N PHE A 79 6.56 29.88 10.79
CA PHE A 79 6.26 29.99 9.36
C PHE A 79 5.66 31.38 9.05
N PRO A 80 6.21 32.16 8.10
CA PRO A 80 5.74 33.50 7.74
C PRO A 80 4.47 33.41 6.88
N LEU A 81 3.38 33.10 7.55
CA LEU A 81 2.08 32.87 6.94
C LEU A 81 1.59 34.08 6.13
N THR A 82 1.87 35.30 6.58
CA THR A 82 1.47 36.53 5.88
C THR A 82 2.12 36.62 4.51
N THR A 83 3.42 36.30 4.42
CA THR A 83 4.17 36.26 3.16
C THR A 83 3.61 35.17 2.24
N PHE A 84 3.31 33.99 2.78
CA PHE A 84 2.73 32.88 2.04
C PHE A 84 1.32 33.18 1.52
N VAL A 85 0.44 33.73 2.36
CA VAL A 85 -0.92 34.14 1.99
C VAL A 85 -0.89 35.21 0.91
N GLY A 86 0.01 36.18 1.00
CA GLY A 86 0.19 37.17 -0.05
C GLY A 86 0.61 36.56 -1.39
N ILE A 87 1.46 35.53 -1.39
CA ILE A 87 1.81 34.80 -2.62
C ILE A 87 0.58 34.12 -3.24
N LEU A 88 -0.33 33.56 -2.42
CA LEU A 88 -1.57 32.95 -2.94
C LEU A 88 -2.50 33.98 -3.59
N TYR A 89 -2.64 35.17 -2.99
CA TYR A 89 -3.42 36.25 -3.57
C TYR A 89 -2.81 36.72 -4.90
N ASP A 90 -1.48 36.89 -4.95
CA ASP A 90 -0.79 37.30 -6.18
C ASP A 90 -0.95 36.26 -7.30
N ILE A 91 -0.94 34.95 -6.98
CA ILE A 91 -1.25 33.89 -7.94
C ILE A 91 -2.70 33.99 -8.42
N SER A 92 -3.64 34.18 -7.50
CA SER A 92 -5.08 34.31 -7.81
C SER A 92 -5.35 35.50 -8.74
N ASP A 93 -4.79 36.67 -8.44
CA ASP A 93 -4.93 37.84 -9.28
C ASP A 93 -4.32 37.62 -10.67
N THR A 94 -3.14 36.99 -10.74
CA THR A 94 -2.47 36.70 -12.00
C THR A 94 -3.31 35.77 -12.87
N LEU A 95 -3.95 34.77 -12.26
CA LEU A 95 -4.91 33.89 -12.92
C LEU A 95 -6.19 34.62 -13.32
N SER A 96 -6.67 35.59 -12.52
CA SER A 96 -7.83 36.41 -12.86
C SER A 96 -7.58 37.27 -14.09
N ILE A 97 -6.41 37.90 -14.19
CA ILE A 97 -6.03 38.68 -15.38
C ILE A 97 -5.91 37.77 -16.60
N ALA A 98 -5.28 36.60 -16.45
CA ALA A 98 -5.21 35.61 -17.53
C ALA A 98 -6.61 35.15 -17.98
N ARG A 99 -7.52 34.90 -17.04
CA ARG A 99 -8.92 34.59 -17.35
C ARG A 99 -9.57 35.69 -18.17
N ASP A 100 -9.42 36.94 -17.76
CA ASP A 100 -10.08 38.08 -18.42
C ASP A 100 -9.53 38.29 -19.83
N ILE A 101 -8.22 38.09 -20.04
CA ILE A 101 -7.60 38.07 -21.38
C ILE A 101 -8.22 36.95 -22.23
N LEU A 102 -8.32 35.72 -21.71
CA LEU A 102 -8.92 34.58 -22.43
C LEU A 102 -10.39 34.81 -22.77
N LEU A 103 -11.14 35.52 -21.92
CA LEU A 103 -12.55 35.84 -22.15
C LEU A 103 -12.72 36.93 -23.22
N GLN A 104 -11.83 37.91 -23.27
CA GLN A 104 -11.86 38.99 -24.25
C GLN A 104 -11.32 38.58 -25.63
N HIS A 105 -10.47 37.53 -25.68
CA HIS A 105 -9.80 37.06 -26.89
C HIS A 105 -10.01 35.55 -27.12
N PRO A 106 -11.21 35.12 -27.51
CA PRO A 106 -11.54 33.70 -27.70
C PRO A 106 -10.69 33.02 -28.78
N GLU A 107 -10.17 33.75 -29.76
CA GLU A 107 -9.21 33.26 -30.76
C GLU A 107 -7.89 32.77 -30.16
N GLU A 108 -7.43 33.33 -29.03
CA GLU A 108 -6.23 32.86 -28.33
C GLU A 108 -6.47 31.56 -27.56
N LYS A 109 -7.74 31.23 -27.24
CA LYS A 109 -8.09 29.93 -26.65
C LYS A 109 -7.78 28.75 -27.57
N LEU A 110 -7.84 28.96 -28.89
CA LEU A 110 -7.58 27.92 -29.89
C LEU A 110 -6.09 27.65 -30.11
N SER A 111 -5.19 28.54 -29.67
CA SER A 111 -3.74 28.36 -29.75
C SER A 111 -3.13 27.63 -28.56
N VAL A 112 -3.83 27.58 -27.42
CA VAL A 112 -3.35 26.89 -26.21
C VAL A 112 -3.33 25.38 -26.45
N LYS A 113 -2.14 24.78 -26.43
CA LYS A 113 -2.03 23.32 -26.63
C LYS A 113 -2.65 22.59 -25.44
N GLN A 114 -3.48 21.58 -25.71
CA GLN A 114 -4.10 20.74 -24.67
C GLN A 114 -3.08 20.14 -23.69
N SER A 115 -1.89 19.78 -24.18
CA SER A 115 -0.78 19.30 -23.35
C SER A 115 -0.29 20.32 -22.31
N GLN A 116 -0.39 21.62 -22.58
CA GLN A 116 0.00 22.67 -21.63
C GLN A 116 -1.08 22.90 -20.57
N ILE A 117 -2.35 22.76 -20.92
CA ILE A 117 -3.45 22.79 -19.94
C ILE A 117 -3.38 21.57 -19.02
N GLU A 118 -3.11 20.39 -19.57
CA GLU A 118 -2.85 19.18 -18.78
C GLU A 118 -1.65 19.34 -17.86
N LEU A 119 -0.58 20.00 -18.34
CA LEU A 119 0.61 20.28 -17.53
C LEU A 119 0.33 21.29 -16.42
N PHE A 120 -0.45 22.34 -16.69
CA PHE A 120 -0.92 23.31 -15.68
C PHE A 120 -1.70 22.60 -14.58
N TRP A 121 -2.68 21.77 -14.94
CA TRP A 121 -3.43 20.98 -13.96
C TRP A 121 -2.53 20.00 -13.22
N LYS A 122 -1.64 19.30 -13.91
CA LYS A 122 -0.68 18.37 -13.29
C LYS A 122 0.20 19.05 -12.26
N ASP A 123 0.63 20.28 -12.52
CA ASP A 123 1.54 21.02 -11.66
C ASP A 123 0.80 21.75 -10.51
N CYS A 124 -0.46 22.18 -10.70
CA CYS A 124 -1.30 22.76 -9.64
C CYS A 124 -1.98 21.73 -8.73
N THR A 125 -2.23 20.51 -9.21
CA THR A 125 -2.96 19.47 -8.45
C THR A 125 -2.25 19.07 -7.14
N PRO A 126 -0.93 18.79 -7.12
CA PRO A 126 -0.21 18.50 -5.88
C PRO A 126 -0.33 19.60 -4.83
N PHE A 127 -0.33 20.86 -5.28
CA PHE A 127 -0.51 22.02 -4.41
C PHE A 127 -1.89 22.00 -3.73
N LEU A 128 -2.95 21.65 -4.46
CA LEU A 128 -4.30 21.47 -3.91
C LEU A 128 -4.41 20.27 -2.94
N PHE A 129 -3.53 19.26 -3.05
CA PHE A 129 -3.53 18.05 -2.20
C PHE A 129 -2.65 18.14 -0.94
N ILE A 130 -1.90 19.23 -0.75
CA ILE A 130 -1.14 19.44 0.50
C ILE A 130 -2.07 19.58 1.71
N PHE A 131 -3.37 19.82 1.50
CA PHE A 131 -4.32 20.14 2.56
C PHE A 131 -5.04 18.93 3.19
N GLU A 132 -4.40 17.75 3.19
CA GLU A 132 -4.89 16.60 3.95
C GLU A 132 -4.81 16.83 5.47
N GLU A 133 -5.77 16.27 6.22
CA GLU A 133 -6.05 16.39 7.66
C GLU A 133 -4.81 16.32 8.60
N LYS A 134 -3.70 15.72 8.15
CA LYS A 134 -2.42 15.59 8.89
C LYS A 134 -1.30 16.55 8.45
N LYS A 135 -1.56 17.51 7.56
CA LYS A 135 -0.55 18.38 6.93
C LYS A 135 -0.68 19.86 7.30
N CYS A 136 -1.81 20.32 7.84
CA CYS A 136 -2.01 21.71 8.29
C CYS A 136 -1.67 21.96 9.77
N SER A 137 -1.04 20.99 10.47
CA SER A 137 -0.70 21.10 11.90
C SER A 137 0.32 22.19 12.23
N PHE A 138 0.89 22.86 11.22
CA PHE A 138 1.82 23.98 11.38
C PHE A 138 1.11 25.34 11.53
N LEU A 139 -0.18 25.43 11.21
CA LEU A 139 -0.97 26.64 11.39
C LEU A 139 -1.48 26.71 12.83
N ARG A 140 -1.33 27.87 13.48
CA ARG A 140 -2.03 28.14 14.75
C ARG A 140 -3.53 28.28 14.48
N SER A 141 -4.39 27.97 15.45
CA SER A 141 -5.86 28.08 15.29
C SER A 141 -6.28 29.46 14.75
N GLU A 142 -5.69 30.53 15.26
CA GLU A 142 -5.94 31.93 14.85
C GLU A 142 -5.55 32.25 13.39
N GLN A 143 -4.68 31.42 12.80
CA GLN A 143 -4.13 31.60 11.46
C GLN A 143 -4.93 30.86 10.38
N VAL A 144 -5.74 29.89 10.79
CA VAL A 144 -6.54 29.04 9.90
C VAL A 144 -7.54 29.86 9.08
N PRO A 145 -8.30 30.83 9.63
CA PRO A 145 -9.27 31.60 8.85
C PRO A 145 -8.62 32.41 7.72
N THR A 146 -7.57 33.20 8.02
CA THR A 146 -6.86 34.02 7.02
C THR A 146 -6.28 33.19 5.88
N PHE A 147 -5.76 32.01 6.21
CA PHE A 147 -5.25 31.06 5.23
C PHE A 147 -6.35 30.47 4.35
N LEU A 148 -7.49 30.12 4.95
CA LEU A 148 -8.65 29.59 4.23
C LEU A 148 -9.25 30.62 3.27
N TYR A 149 -9.32 31.90 3.66
CA TYR A 149 -9.79 32.96 2.77
C TYR A 149 -8.95 33.06 1.49
N ALA A 150 -7.62 33.00 1.61
CA ALA A 150 -6.73 33.05 0.46
C ALA A 150 -6.90 31.85 -0.48
N LEU A 151 -7.15 30.65 0.07
CA LEU A 151 -7.47 29.46 -0.72
C LEU A 151 -8.83 29.58 -1.41
N MET A 152 -9.83 30.14 -0.73
CA MET A 152 -11.16 30.33 -1.29
C MET A 152 -11.19 31.30 -2.47
N ASP A 153 -10.24 32.24 -2.57
CA ASP A 153 -10.13 33.12 -3.74
C ASP A 153 -9.33 32.48 -4.88
N LEU A 154 -8.27 31.72 -4.55
CA LEU A 154 -7.40 31.09 -5.54
C LEU A 154 -8.08 29.95 -6.31
N VAL A 155 -8.84 29.11 -5.61
CA VAL A 155 -9.37 27.87 -6.17
C VAL A 155 -10.47 28.12 -7.24
N PRO A 156 -11.49 28.96 -7.00
CA PRO A 156 -12.48 29.30 -8.02
C PRO A 156 -11.84 29.93 -9.27
N THR A 157 -10.85 30.80 -9.08
CA THR A 157 -10.14 31.46 -10.19
C THR A 157 -9.36 30.45 -11.03
N THR A 158 -8.64 29.53 -10.39
CA THR A 158 -7.92 28.43 -11.06
C THR A 158 -8.87 27.55 -11.87
N ILE A 159 -10.04 27.24 -11.31
CA ILE A 159 -11.08 26.44 -11.98
C ILE A 159 -11.68 27.20 -13.16
N GLN A 160 -11.98 28.49 -13.00
CA GLN A 160 -12.55 29.31 -14.08
C GLN A 160 -11.58 29.46 -15.27
N VAL A 161 -10.28 29.62 -15.01
CA VAL A 161 -9.25 29.62 -16.05
C VAL A 161 -9.23 28.27 -16.77
N GLY A 162 -9.18 27.17 -16.02
CA GLY A 162 -9.16 25.83 -16.61
C GLY A 162 -10.44 25.48 -17.39
N LEU A 163 -11.61 25.92 -16.93
CA LEU A 163 -12.89 25.78 -17.64
C LEU A 163 -12.94 26.64 -18.90
N GLY A 164 -12.43 27.86 -18.83
CA GLY A 164 -12.38 28.79 -19.97
C GLY A 164 -11.55 28.28 -21.15
N LEU A 165 -10.59 27.37 -20.88
CA LEU A 165 -9.68 26.77 -21.85
C LEU A 165 -10.17 25.43 -22.45
N TYR A 166 -11.15 24.75 -21.83
CA TYR A 166 -11.50 23.36 -22.16
C TYR A 166 -12.81 23.15 -22.96
N CYS A 167 -13.45 24.22 -23.46
CA CYS A 167 -14.76 24.14 -24.11
C CYS A 167 -14.82 23.40 -25.48
N SER A 168 -13.80 22.67 -25.94
CA SER A 168 -13.80 22.08 -27.29
C SER A 168 -13.53 20.57 -27.42
N SER A 169 -13.23 19.78 -26.38
CA SER A 169 -13.15 18.30 -26.54
C SER A 169 -13.17 17.46 -25.24
N GLU A 170 -14.06 16.45 -25.23
CA GLU A 170 -14.25 15.26 -24.35
C GLU A 170 -14.19 15.35 -22.79
N PRO A 171 -15.07 14.61 -22.06
CA PRO A 171 -15.25 14.79 -20.63
C PRO A 171 -14.39 13.81 -19.81
N ARG A 172 -13.26 14.26 -19.27
CA ARG A 172 -12.59 13.61 -18.12
C ARG A 172 -12.19 14.66 -17.09
N PHE A 173 -13.15 15.04 -16.24
CA PHE A 173 -12.98 16.05 -15.20
C PHE A 173 -12.28 15.51 -13.94
N ARG A 174 -10.99 15.12 -14.04
CA ARG A 174 -10.21 14.77 -12.83
C ARG A 174 -10.04 15.96 -11.88
N GLY A 175 -9.98 17.19 -12.38
CA GLY A 175 -9.82 18.40 -11.55
C GLY A 175 -11.03 18.74 -10.69
N LEU A 176 -12.25 18.41 -11.14
CA LEU A 176 -13.48 18.67 -10.37
C LEU A 176 -13.68 17.67 -9.24
N ASP A 177 -13.41 16.39 -9.50
CA ASP A 177 -13.38 15.36 -8.44
C ASP A 177 -12.40 15.77 -7.33
N CYS A 178 -11.22 16.27 -7.73
CA CYS A 178 -10.22 16.79 -6.79
C CYS A 178 -10.72 18.03 -6.02
N PHE A 179 -11.39 18.97 -6.69
CA PHE A 179 -11.95 20.16 -6.02
C PHE A 179 -13.04 19.79 -5.00
N MET A 180 -14.00 18.95 -5.40
CA MET A 180 -15.10 18.51 -4.54
C MET A 180 -14.58 17.71 -3.35
N GLU A 181 -13.59 16.85 -3.56
CA GLU A 181 -12.94 16.10 -2.48
C GLU A 181 -12.19 17.03 -1.51
N THR A 182 -11.48 18.05 -2.02
CA THR A 182 -10.82 19.06 -1.20
C THR A 182 -11.83 19.88 -0.39
N CYS A 183 -12.92 20.37 -1.00
CA CYS A 183 -14.00 21.07 -0.30
C CYS A 183 -14.66 20.23 0.79
N LEU A 184 -14.93 18.95 0.53
CA LEU A 184 -15.51 18.02 1.52
C LEU A 184 -14.57 17.79 2.70
N ARG A 185 -13.26 17.64 2.44
CA ARG A 185 -12.24 17.46 3.48
C ARG A 185 -12.04 18.72 4.31
N LEU A 186 -12.02 19.90 3.68
CA LEU A 186 -11.96 21.21 4.37
C LEU A 186 -13.20 21.45 5.23
N SER A 187 -14.38 21.10 4.73
CA SER A 187 -15.63 21.18 5.48
C SER A 187 -15.58 20.35 6.75
N LYS A 188 -14.98 19.15 6.69
CA LYS A 188 -14.80 18.27 7.85
C LYS A 188 -13.87 18.90 8.91
N VAL A 189 -12.71 19.42 8.51
CA VAL A 189 -11.77 20.08 9.44
C VAL A 189 -12.42 21.25 10.19
N LEU A 190 -13.29 22.00 9.51
CA LEU A 190 -13.96 23.17 10.08
C LEU A 190 -15.18 22.82 10.93
N VAL A 191 -15.86 21.70 10.62
CA VAL A 191 -16.86 21.10 11.52
C VAL A 191 -16.20 20.69 12.82
N ASP A 192 -15.03 20.05 12.76
CA ASP A 192 -14.28 19.61 13.94
C ASP A 192 -13.76 20.79 14.79
N GLN A 193 -13.63 21.99 14.20
CA GLN A 193 -13.23 23.23 14.87
C GLN A 193 -14.40 24.15 15.27
N GLY A 194 -15.64 23.80 14.93
CA GLY A 194 -16.83 24.59 15.28
C GLY A 194 -17.06 25.85 14.43
N GLU A 195 -16.35 26.04 13.31
CA GLU A 195 -16.42 27.26 12.47
C GLU A 195 -17.24 27.07 11.17
N PHE A 196 -17.92 25.94 11.00
CA PHE A 196 -18.60 25.56 9.76
C PHE A 196 -19.65 26.57 9.26
N LEU A 197 -20.43 27.18 10.16
CA LEU A 197 -21.53 28.09 9.79
C LEU A 197 -21.00 29.40 9.17
N THR A 198 -19.91 29.94 9.70
CA THR A 198 -19.26 31.16 9.18
C THR A 198 -18.70 30.96 7.78
N LEU A 199 -18.28 29.73 7.45
CA LEU A 199 -17.84 29.36 6.11
C LEU A 199 -19.02 29.15 5.17
N ALA A 200 -20.08 28.46 5.60
CA ALA A 200 -21.26 28.19 4.77
C ALA A 200 -21.89 29.48 4.23
N ASP A 201 -22.09 30.49 5.08
CA ASP A 201 -22.64 31.81 4.72
C ASP A 201 -21.77 32.56 3.71
N LYS A 202 -20.45 32.31 3.70
CA LYS A 202 -19.49 32.95 2.78
C LYS A 202 -19.23 32.14 1.51
N MET A 203 -19.40 30.81 1.55
CA MET A 203 -19.30 29.93 0.39
C MET A 203 -20.53 30.01 -0.51
N GLU A 204 -21.70 30.26 0.06
CA GLU A 204 -22.96 30.37 -0.68
C GLU A 204 -22.88 31.26 -1.94
N PRO A 205 -22.37 32.52 -1.88
CA PRO A 205 -22.29 33.39 -3.05
C PRO A 205 -21.28 32.94 -4.12
N VAL A 206 -20.38 31.99 -3.83
CA VAL A 206 -19.38 31.47 -4.79
C VAL A 206 -19.81 30.12 -5.35
N LEU A 207 -20.28 29.22 -4.48
CA LEU A 207 -20.63 27.85 -4.83
C LEU A 207 -21.93 27.78 -5.65
N ILE A 208 -22.93 28.60 -5.32
CA ILE A 208 -24.23 28.58 -6.00
C ILE A 208 -24.11 29.07 -7.46
N PRO A 209 -23.48 30.22 -7.77
CA PRO A 209 -23.31 30.65 -9.17
C PRO A 209 -22.48 29.66 -10.00
N PHE A 210 -21.46 29.05 -9.40
CA PHE A 210 -20.62 28.03 -10.03
C PHE A 210 -21.43 26.77 -10.40
N LEU A 211 -22.15 26.20 -9.43
CA LEU A 211 -23.02 25.03 -9.66
C LEU A 211 -24.10 25.36 -10.70
N ARG A 212 -24.64 26.57 -10.70
CA ARG A 212 -25.63 27.03 -11.69
C ARG A 212 -25.05 27.13 -13.10
N GLN A 213 -23.89 27.75 -13.29
CA GLN A 213 -23.22 27.80 -14.61
C GLN A 213 -22.86 26.39 -15.11
N TRP A 214 -22.43 25.49 -14.22
CA TRP A 214 -22.11 24.12 -14.58
C TRP A 214 -23.34 23.32 -15.01
N VAL A 215 -24.46 23.43 -14.29
CA VAL A 215 -25.73 22.79 -14.69
C VAL A 215 -26.16 23.30 -16.06
N LEU A 216 -26.04 24.60 -16.32
CA LEU A 216 -26.35 25.18 -17.63
C LEU A 216 -25.44 24.65 -18.74
N TYR A 217 -24.13 24.55 -18.49
CA TYR A 217 -23.17 23.98 -19.44
C TYR A 217 -23.40 22.48 -19.70
N ALA A 218 -23.66 21.69 -18.65
CA ALA A 218 -23.98 20.28 -18.77
C ALA A 218 -25.27 20.06 -19.57
N LEU A 219 -26.28 20.91 -19.37
CA LEU A 219 -27.51 20.90 -20.15
C LEU A 219 -27.26 21.28 -21.62
N GLU A 220 -26.38 22.25 -21.90
CA GLU A 220 -26.01 22.65 -23.26
C GLU A 220 -25.24 21.53 -24.00
N VAL A 221 -24.31 20.85 -23.32
CA VAL A 221 -23.59 19.68 -23.87
C VAL A 221 -24.56 18.52 -24.16
N LEU A 222 -25.51 18.27 -23.26
CA LEU A 222 -26.55 17.26 -23.47
C LEU A 222 -27.48 17.62 -24.64
N GLN A 223 -27.90 18.89 -24.75
CA GLN A 223 -28.72 19.36 -25.87
C GLN A 223 -27.99 19.27 -27.20
N ASN A 224 -26.70 19.60 -27.23
CA ASN A 224 -25.88 19.49 -28.43
C ASN A 224 -25.67 18.02 -28.82
N GLY A 225 -25.41 17.12 -27.87
CA GLY A 225 -25.33 15.68 -28.13
C GLY A 225 -26.63 15.06 -28.66
N VAL A 226 -27.79 15.58 -28.25
CA VAL A 226 -29.11 15.18 -28.77
C VAL A 226 -29.33 15.72 -30.19
N LYS A 227 -28.94 16.97 -30.49
CA LYS A 227 -29.00 17.53 -31.84
C LYS A 227 -28.14 16.76 -32.84
N THR A 228 -26.93 16.33 -32.45
CA THR A 228 -26.06 15.50 -33.30
C THR A 228 -26.61 14.09 -33.52
N ARG A 229 -27.49 13.60 -32.64
CA ARG A 229 -28.24 12.35 -32.83
C ARG A 229 -29.40 12.50 -33.81
N MET A 230 -30.13 13.61 -33.76
CA MET A 230 -31.27 13.87 -34.66
C MET A 230 -30.83 14.10 -36.11
N THR A 231 -29.78 14.87 -36.35
CA THR A 231 -29.24 15.06 -37.72
C THR A 231 -28.67 13.78 -38.35
N ARG A 232 -28.26 12.81 -37.53
CA ARG A 232 -27.79 11.47 -37.96
C ARG A 232 -28.91 10.47 -38.24
N THR A 233 -30.11 10.72 -37.71
CA THR A 233 -31.31 9.91 -37.97
C THR A 233 -32.02 10.38 -39.24
N GLU A 234 -32.11 11.70 -39.46
CA GLU A 234 -32.67 12.29 -40.69
C GLU A 234 -31.82 11.98 -41.94
N SER A 235 -30.49 11.83 -41.80
CA SER A 235 -29.61 11.45 -42.91
C SER A 235 -29.68 9.96 -43.29
N LYS A 236 -30.27 9.10 -42.44
CA LYS A 236 -30.50 7.69 -42.76
C LYS A 236 -31.84 7.44 -43.46
N GLU A 237 -32.87 8.23 -43.17
CA GLU A 237 -34.19 8.09 -43.81
C GLU A 237 -34.23 8.60 -45.26
N ASN A 238 -33.35 9.52 -45.65
CA ASN A 238 -33.30 10.06 -47.03
C ASN A 238 -32.48 9.22 -48.03
N SER A 239 -32.00 8.02 -47.68
CA SER A 239 -31.10 7.23 -48.55
C SER A 239 -31.71 5.97 -49.18
N ASN A 240 -33.02 5.77 -49.05
CA ASN A 240 -33.65 4.48 -49.37
C ASN A 240 -34.71 4.53 -50.48
N ASP A 241 -34.48 5.33 -51.52
CA ASP A 241 -35.23 5.25 -52.79
C ASP A 241 -34.26 5.34 -53.98
N ASN A 242 -33.83 4.18 -54.51
CA ASN A 242 -33.63 3.96 -55.95
C ASN A 242 -33.15 2.53 -56.29
N ASN A 243 -33.78 1.98 -57.34
CA ASN A 243 -33.32 0.94 -58.27
C ASN A 243 -33.58 -0.55 -57.99
N GLN A 244 -34.79 -0.97 -58.37
CA GLN A 244 -35.14 -1.81 -59.53
C GLN A 244 -34.10 -2.75 -60.22
N GLU A 245 -34.59 -3.97 -60.46
CA GLU A 245 -34.46 -4.85 -61.66
C GLU A 245 -33.11 -5.48 -62.06
N ARG A 246 -33.05 -6.82 -61.97
CA ARG A 246 -32.94 -7.71 -63.16
C ARG A 246 -33.17 -9.20 -62.86
N GLN A 247 -33.58 -9.89 -63.92
CA GLN A 247 -34.30 -11.16 -63.99
C GLN A 247 -33.40 -12.41 -64.10
N ARG A 248 -33.84 -13.53 -63.46
CA ARG A 248 -33.99 -14.95 -63.94
C ARG A 248 -32.80 -15.74 -64.59
N PRO A 249 -32.88 -17.09 -64.76
CA PRO A 249 -33.42 -18.17 -63.90
C PRO A 249 -32.68 -19.57 -63.96
N LYS A 250 -33.13 -20.53 -63.11
CA LYS A 250 -33.21 -22.03 -63.29
C LYS A 250 -31.89 -22.84 -63.36
N THR A 251 -31.73 -24.08 -62.83
CA THR A 251 -32.59 -25.29 -62.62
C THR A 251 -31.91 -26.32 -61.68
N TRP A 252 -32.73 -27.11 -60.95
CA TRP A 252 -32.67 -28.55 -60.54
C TRP A 252 -31.34 -29.13 -59.96
N SER A 253 -31.30 -29.96 -58.91
CA SER A 253 -32.08 -31.18 -58.61
C SER A 253 -31.94 -31.63 -57.13
N ALA A 254 -32.89 -32.44 -56.68
CA ALA A 254 -32.99 -33.03 -55.34
C ALA A 254 -32.16 -34.31 -55.14
N SER A 255 -31.66 -34.55 -53.92
CA SER A 255 -31.73 -35.86 -53.24
C SER A 255 -31.24 -35.81 -51.78
N SER A 256 -32.14 -36.18 -50.87
CA SER A 256 -31.99 -37.01 -49.65
C SER A 256 -30.95 -36.71 -48.54
N HIS A 257 -31.53 -36.44 -47.35
CA HIS A 257 -31.19 -36.99 -46.02
C HIS A 257 -29.75 -36.93 -45.50
N GLU A 258 -29.51 -36.11 -44.46
CA GLU A 258 -29.41 -36.55 -43.05
C GLU A 258 -29.16 -35.34 -42.13
N ASP A 259 -29.45 -35.53 -40.85
CA ASP A 259 -29.69 -34.56 -39.77
C ASP A 259 -28.58 -33.52 -39.51
N GLN A 260 -28.95 -32.25 -39.44
CA GLN A 260 -28.22 -31.19 -38.73
C GLN A 260 -29.19 -30.27 -38.00
N ASP A 261 -29.16 -30.37 -36.67
CA ASP A 261 -29.84 -29.49 -35.71
C ASP A 261 -29.12 -28.14 -35.67
N ASP A 262 -29.53 -27.20 -36.53
CA ASP A 262 -29.15 -25.79 -36.45
C ASP A 262 -30.14 -25.05 -35.54
N SER A 263 -29.81 -24.95 -34.25
CA SER A 263 -30.43 -23.95 -33.38
C SER A 263 -29.75 -22.59 -33.61
N GLU A 264 -30.26 -21.82 -34.57
CA GLU A 264 -29.90 -20.40 -34.75
C GLU A 264 -30.33 -19.58 -33.51
N GLU A 265 -29.34 -19.28 -32.67
CA GLU A 265 -29.46 -18.32 -31.58
C GLU A 265 -29.50 -16.90 -32.19
N TYR A 266 -30.69 -16.31 -32.26
CA TYR A 266 -30.90 -14.90 -32.61
C TYR A 266 -30.14 -14.00 -31.62
N LYS A 267 -28.89 -13.65 -31.95
CA LYS A 267 -28.15 -12.57 -31.28
C LYS A 267 -28.67 -11.23 -31.76
N THR A 268 -29.55 -10.63 -30.98
CA THR A 268 -29.86 -9.20 -31.09
C THR A 268 -28.61 -8.39 -30.74
N ASN A 269 -28.00 -7.76 -31.75
CA ASN A 269 -26.82 -6.88 -31.63
C ASN A 269 -27.04 -5.61 -30.77
N SER A 270 -28.25 -5.38 -30.23
CA SER A 270 -28.58 -4.17 -29.45
C SER A 270 -28.00 -4.16 -28.04
N ASP A 271 -27.81 -5.32 -27.40
CA ASP A 271 -27.29 -5.39 -26.03
C ASP A 271 -25.76 -5.25 -25.97
N SER A 272 -25.06 -5.62 -27.05
CA SER A 272 -23.60 -5.47 -27.18
C SER A 272 -23.16 -4.01 -27.07
N ASP A 273 -23.93 -3.08 -27.64
CA ASP A 273 -23.56 -1.67 -27.66
C ASP A 273 -23.98 -0.95 -26.37
N ALA A 274 -25.03 -1.41 -25.68
CA ALA A 274 -25.37 -0.96 -24.33
C ALA A 274 -24.36 -1.47 -23.28
N GLU A 275 -23.87 -2.71 -23.41
CA GLU A 275 -22.82 -3.27 -22.54
C GLU A 275 -21.47 -2.57 -22.75
N LYS A 276 -21.14 -2.10 -23.96
CA LYS A 276 -19.94 -1.28 -24.22
C LYS A 276 -19.96 0.08 -23.53
N CYS A 277 -21.14 0.62 -23.22
CA CYS A 277 -21.29 1.89 -22.50
C CYS A 277 -21.14 1.76 -20.98
N LEU A 278 -21.17 0.54 -20.42
CA LEU A 278 -21.01 0.27 -19.00
C LEU A 278 -19.57 -0.18 -18.72
N GLY A 279 -18.73 0.75 -18.28
CA GLY A 279 -17.33 0.46 -17.97
C GLY A 279 -17.14 -0.69 -16.97
N PRO A 280 -16.00 -1.40 -17.00
CA PRO A 280 -15.73 -2.52 -16.10
C PRO A 280 -15.75 -2.07 -14.63
N ILE A 281 -16.44 -2.85 -13.78
CA ILE A 281 -16.51 -2.58 -12.34
C ILE A 281 -15.27 -3.16 -11.65
N LYS A 282 -14.65 -2.39 -10.74
CA LYS A 282 -13.52 -2.81 -9.90
C LYS A 282 -14.03 -3.36 -8.56
N VAL A 283 -13.79 -4.63 -8.29
CA VAL A 283 -14.07 -5.29 -7.00
C VAL A 283 -12.80 -5.25 -6.15
N TYR A 284 -12.92 -4.86 -4.89
CA TYR A 284 -11.83 -4.90 -3.91
C TYR A 284 -12.04 -6.09 -2.97
N HIS A 285 -11.09 -7.02 -2.92
CA HIS A 285 -11.03 -8.04 -1.87
C HIS A 285 -10.08 -7.62 -0.75
N SER A 286 -10.34 -8.12 0.46
CA SER A 286 -9.63 -7.81 1.72
C SER A 286 -8.11 -8.07 1.70
N SER A 287 -7.56 -8.61 0.61
CA SER A 287 -6.17 -9.03 0.43
C SER A 287 -5.37 -8.21 -0.60
N ARG A 288 -5.85 -7.01 -0.99
CA ARG A 288 -5.28 -6.16 -2.06
C ARG A 288 -5.39 -6.74 -3.48
N VAL A 289 -5.88 -7.96 -3.65
CA VAL A 289 -6.24 -8.52 -4.96
C VAL A 289 -7.45 -7.76 -5.51
N ARG A 290 -7.36 -7.32 -6.76
CA ARG A 290 -8.49 -6.68 -7.45
C ARG A 290 -9.00 -7.57 -8.55
N ALA A 291 -10.28 -7.45 -8.82
CA ALA A 291 -10.91 -8.05 -9.99
C ALA A 291 -11.59 -6.96 -10.80
N THR A 292 -11.47 -7.03 -12.11
CA THR A 292 -12.24 -6.21 -13.06
C THR A 292 -13.08 -7.13 -13.92
N CYS A 293 -14.38 -6.90 -13.95
CA CYS A 293 -15.33 -7.70 -14.70
C CYS A 293 -16.47 -6.85 -15.28
N LEU A 294 -17.21 -7.42 -16.22
CA LEU A 294 -18.46 -6.83 -16.68
C LEU A 294 -19.49 -6.82 -15.54
N PRO A 295 -20.40 -5.81 -15.48
CA PRO A 295 -21.42 -5.72 -14.43
C PRO A 295 -22.24 -7.00 -14.24
N SER A 296 -22.58 -7.68 -15.33
CA SER A 296 -23.33 -8.95 -15.33
C SER A 296 -22.62 -10.11 -14.60
N ARG A 297 -21.30 -9.98 -14.37
CA ARG A 297 -20.47 -10.98 -13.68
C ARG A 297 -20.08 -10.57 -12.26
N TRP A 298 -20.44 -9.35 -11.82
CA TRP A 298 -20.09 -8.83 -10.49
C TRP A 298 -20.53 -9.74 -9.35
N LEU A 299 -21.80 -10.17 -9.35
CA LEU A 299 -22.35 -11.02 -8.29
C LEU A 299 -21.61 -12.37 -8.17
N LYS A 300 -21.01 -12.85 -9.27
CA LYS A 300 -20.18 -14.06 -9.26
C LYS A 300 -18.85 -13.76 -8.58
N VAL A 301 -18.17 -12.69 -8.98
CA VAL A 301 -16.89 -12.31 -8.34
C VAL A 301 -17.06 -12.01 -6.85
N ALA A 302 -18.15 -11.35 -6.45
CA ALA A 302 -18.42 -11.00 -5.06
C ALA A 302 -18.54 -12.22 -4.12
N ARG A 303 -18.87 -13.41 -4.64
CA ARG A 303 -19.03 -14.64 -3.85
C ARG A 303 -17.71 -15.40 -3.66
N THR A 304 -16.76 -15.27 -4.56
CA THR A 304 -15.45 -15.91 -4.43
C THR A 304 -14.50 -14.96 -3.71
N ARG A 305 -13.94 -15.38 -2.55
CA ARG A 305 -13.01 -14.55 -1.79
C ARG A 305 -11.58 -15.00 -2.04
N MET A 306 -10.75 -14.10 -2.55
CA MET A 306 -9.31 -14.33 -2.65
C MET A 306 -8.63 -13.95 -1.33
N VAL A 307 -8.00 -14.91 -0.66
CA VAL A 307 -7.27 -14.71 0.60
C VAL A 307 -5.80 -15.04 0.42
N CYS A 308 -4.94 -14.45 1.23
CA CYS A 308 -3.54 -14.88 1.28
C CYS A 308 -3.48 -16.32 1.82
N CYS A 309 -2.60 -17.13 1.25
CA CYS A 309 -2.37 -18.50 1.65
C CYS A 309 -2.00 -18.57 3.15
N PRO A 310 -2.77 -19.33 3.96
CA PRO A 310 -2.42 -19.59 5.34
C PRO A 310 -1.02 -20.18 5.46
N ASN A 311 -0.34 -19.88 6.55
CA ASN A 311 1.08 -20.20 6.68
C ASN A 311 1.37 -21.70 6.54
N GLU A 312 0.54 -22.53 7.17
CA GLU A 312 0.57 -23.99 7.14
C GLU A 312 0.44 -24.60 5.72
N LEU A 313 -0.12 -23.86 4.76
CA LEU A 313 -0.28 -24.32 3.38
C LEU A 313 0.78 -23.75 2.42
N ARG A 314 1.60 -22.77 2.85
CA ARG A 314 2.54 -22.06 1.95
C ARG A 314 3.55 -23.00 1.33
N LYS A 315 4.20 -23.83 2.16
CA LYS A 315 5.21 -24.80 1.70
C LYS A 315 4.64 -25.77 0.68
N HIS A 316 3.49 -26.37 1.01
CA HIS A 316 2.80 -27.28 0.12
C HIS A 316 2.46 -26.62 -1.22
N CYS A 317 1.91 -25.39 -1.19
CA CYS A 317 1.59 -24.66 -2.42
C CYS A 317 2.85 -24.35 -3.26
N LEU A 318 3.99 -24.06 -2.64
CA LEU A 318 5.25 -23.83 -3.35
C LEU A 318 5.82 -25.11 -3.97
N GLU A 319 5.78 -26.21 -3.24
CA GLU A 319 6.23 -27.53 -3.71
C GLU A 319 5.35 -28.00 -4.88
N GLU A 320 4.02 -27.92 -4.75
CA GLU A 320 3.08 -28.19 -5.84
C GLU A 320 3.32 -27.28 -7.05
N ALA A 321 3.62 -25.99 -6.82
CA ALA A 321 3.83 -25.05 -7.91
C ALA A 321 5.07 -25.36 -8.75
N GLY A 322 6.03 -26.13 -8.22
CA GLY A 322 7.22 -26.58 -8.92
C GLY A 322 7.97 -25.41 -9.56
N LEU A 323 8.37 -24.42 -8.76
CA LEU A 323 9.20 -23.31 -9.26
C LEU A 323 10.54 -23.87 -9.76
N LYS A 324 10.96 -23.43 -10.94
CA LYS A 324 12.28 -23.79 -11.50
C LYS A 324 13.39 -23.07 -10.74
N GLU A 325 14.63 -23.54 -10.91
CA GLU A 325 15.82 -22.92 -10.30
C GLU A 325 15.99 -21.42 -10.62
N ASN A 326 15.57 -21.01 -11.82
CA ASN A 326 15.63 -19.63 -12.28
C ASN A 326 14.33 -18.85 -12.02
N GLN A 327 13.41 -19.38 -11.20
CA GLN A 327 12.13 -18.75 -10.89
C GLN A 327 12.06 -18.34 -9.42
N LYS A 328 11.59 -17.13 -9.14
CA LYS A 328 11.40 -16.61 -7.78
C LYS A 328 9.99 -16.08 -7.59
N LEU A 329 9.43 -16.24 -6.39
CA LEU A 329 8.10 -15.76 -6.07
C LEU A 329 8.17 -14.27 -5.72
N VAL A 330 7.30 -13.45 -6.34
CA VAL A 330 7.30 -11.98 -6.24
C VAL A 330 5.95 -11.39 -5.83
N SER A 331 5.04 -12.24 -5.38
CA SER A 331 3.79 -11.89 -4.70
C SER A 331 3.57 -12.79 -3.50
N ASN A 332 2.50 -12.54 -2.73
CA ASN A 332 1.95 -13.60 -1.87
C ASN A 332 1.41 -14.75 -2.73
N ILE A 333 1.16 -15.89 -2.09
CA ILE A 333 0.32 -16.95 -2.65
C ILE A 333 -1.13 -16.60 -2.29
N TYR A 334 -2.01 -16.57 -3.27
CA TYR A 334 -3.43 -16.29 -3.07
C TYR A 334 -4.25 -17.54 -3.32
N LEU A 335 -5.22 -17.83 -2.45
CA LEU A 335 -6.14 -18.96 -2.57
C LEU A 335 -7.58 -18.45 -2.66
N ALA A 336 -8.37 -19.07 -3.53
CA ALA A 336 -9.80 -18.84 -3.62
C ALA A 336 -10.51 -19.62 -2.51
N THR A 337 -11.30 -18.92 -1.72
CA THR A 337 -12.14 -19.47 -0.66
C THR A 337 -13.62 -19.22 -0.98
N GLY A 338 -14.48 -20.12 -0.50
CA GLY A 338 -15.92 -20.12 -0.75
C GLY A 338 -16.34 -20.95 -1.97
N PRO A 339 -17.61 -20.86 -2.37
CA PRO A 339 -18.13 -21.58 -3.53
C PRO A 339 -17.38 -21.14 -4.79
N GLN A 340 -16.64 -22.06 -5.41
CA GLN A 340 -15.96 -21.78 -6.65
C GLN A 340 -16.93 -21.88 -7.83
N HIS A 341 -16.80 -20.93 -8.75
CA HIS A 341 -17.63 -20.91 -9.94
C HIS A 341 -17.09 -21.88 -11.00
N SER A 342 -18.00 -22.41 -11.81
CA SER A 342 -17.65 -23.24 -12.97
C SER A 342 -16.87 -22.47 -14.04
N SER A 343 -16.94 -21.13 -14.05
CA SER A 343 -16.10 -20.31 -14.93
C SER A 343 -15.86 -18.88 -14.42
N CYS A 344 -14.59 -18.48 -14.42
CA CYS A 344 -14.06 -17.14 -14.23
C CYS A 344 -13.73 -16.41 -15.56
N LYS A 345 -14.16 -16.95 -16.71
CA LYS A 345 -13.96 -16.31 -18.01
C LYS A 345 -14.44 -14.85 -17.94
N GLY A 346 -13.79 -13.92 -18.63
CA GLY A 346 -14.15 -12.49 -18.63
C GLY A 346 -13.90 -11.75 -17.31
N ILE A 347 -13.28 -12.38 -16.31
CA ILE A 347 -12.85 -11.73 -15.06
C ILE A 347 -11.33 -11.58 -15.12
N LYS A 348 -10.87 -10.33 -15.15
CA LYS A 348 -9.44 -10.01 -15.07
C LYS A 348 -9.05 -9.83 -13.62
N LEU A 349 -8.13 -10.66 -13.15
CA LEU A 349 -7.55 -10.60 -11.81
C LEU A 349 -6.25 -9.81 -11.83
N HIS A 350 -6.05 -9.01 -10.78
CA HIS A 350 -4.88 -8.16 -10.60
C HIS A 350 -4.07 -8.70 -9.42
N CYS A 351 -2.97 -9.38 -9.72
CA CYS A 351 -2.04 -9.93 -8.74
C CYS A 351 -1.07 -8.84 -8.29
N PRO A 352 -1.08 -8.41 -7.01
CA PRO A 352 -0.17 -7.39 -6.52
C PRO A 352 1.26 -7.92 -6.41
N LEU A 353 2.22 -7.13 -6.87
CA LEU A 353 3.65 -7.42 -6.71
C LEU A 353 4.15 -6.86 -5.38
N ILE A 354 5.03 -7.61 -4.73
CA ILE A 354 5.71 -7.22 -3.49
C ILE A 354 6.85 -6.24 -3.79
N LYS A 355 7.57 -6.48 -4.89
CA LYS A 355 8.69 -5.65 -5.35
C LYS A 355 8.22 -4.60 -6.35
N LYS A 356 8.92 -3.46 -6.39
CA LYS A 356 8.77 -2.46 -7.45
C LYS A 356 9.80 -2.72 -8.54
N TYR A 357 9.34 -2.88 -9.76
CA TYR A 357 10.13 -3.07 -10.96
C TYR A 357 10.18 -1.76 -11.74
N GLU A 358 11.34 -1.12 -11.83
CA GLU A 358 11.52 0.11 -12.61
C GLU A 358 11.72 -0.17 -14.11
N ASP A 359 12.28 -1.33 -14.44
CA ASP A 359 12.48 -1.81 -15.81
C ASP A 359 12.02 -3.27 -15.92
N LEU A 360 11.29 -3.61 -16.98
CA LEU A 360 10.76 -4.97 -17.24
C LEU A 360 11.76 -5.84 -17.99
N SER A 361 13.04 -5.67 -17.68
CA SER A 361 14.09 -6.53 -18.22
C SER A 361 13.94 -7.98 -17.73
N LEU A 362 13.21 -8.19 -16.62
CA LEU A 362 12.81 -9.50 -16.10
C LEU A 362 11.47 -9.97 -16.67
N ARG A 363 11.35 -11.28 -16.94
CA ARG A 363 10.10 -11.89 -17.36
C ARG A 363 9.22 -12.19 -16.15
N LEU A 364 8.10 -11.49 -16.04
CA LEU A 364 7.11 -11.67 -14.98
C LEU A 364 5.87 -12.40 -15.51
N PHE A 365 5.39 -13.40 -14.78
CA PHE A 365 4.13 -14.10 -15.09
C PHE A 365 3.42 -14.61 -13.84
N VAL A 366 2.19 -15.10 -14.00
CA VAL A 366 1.37 -15.64 -12.93
C VAL A 366 1.24 -17.14 -13.12
N LYS A 367 1.52 -17.91 -12.07
CA LYS A 367 1.13 -19.32 -11.99
C LYS A 367 -0.24 -19.42 -11.34
N VAL A 368 -1.12 -20.22 -11.93
CA VAL A 368 -2.51 -20.42 -11.50
C VAL A 368 -2.75 -21.89 -11.19
N LYS A 369 -3.37 -22.17 -10.05
CA LYS A 369 -3.77 -23.50 -9.60
C LYS A 369 -5.11 -23.88 -10.21
N LYS A 370 -5.16 -25.07 -10.81
CA LYS A 370 -6.36 -25.73 -11.34
C LYS A 370 -6.30 -27.23 -11.03
N GLY A 371 -7.01 -27.64 -9.99
CA GLY A 371 -6.87 -28.97 -9.40
C GLY A 371 -5.46 -29.14 -8.81
N ASP A 372 -4.84 -30.27 -9.10
CA ASP A 372 -3.50 -30.60 -8.60
C ASP A 372 -2.35 -30.01 -9.44
N VAL A 373 -2.67 -29.16 -10.43
CA VAL A 373 -1.69 -28.64 -11.39
C VAL A 373 -1.60 -27.12 -11.31
N TRP A 374 -0.37 -26.62 -11.23
CA TRP A 374 -0.04 -25.21 -11.41
C TRP A 374 0.43 -24.96 -12.85
N ARG A 375 -0.21 -24.02 -13.54
CA ARG A 375 0.13 -23.64 -14.93
C ARG A 375 0.42 -22.16 -15.05
N THR A 376 1.27 -21.80 -16.00
CA THR A 376 1.54 -20.38 -16.31
C THR A 376 0.36 -19.79 -17.09
N ALA A 377 -0.24 -18.74 -16.55
CA ALA A 377 -1.28 -17.96 -17.20
C ALA A 377 -0.67 -16.90 -18.13
N GLN A 378 -1.45 -16.47 -19.14
CA GLN A 378 -1.07 -15.33 -19.95
C GLN A 378 -1.26 -14.04 -19.14
N THR A 379 -0.18 -13.28 -18.97
CA THR A 379 -0.16 -12.06 -18.16
C THR A 379 0.03 -10.80 -19.00
N LYS A 380 -0.49 -9.70 -18.48
CA LYS A 380 -0.18 -8.34 -18.92
C LYS A 380 0.30 -7.55 -17.72
N TRP A 381 1.41 -6.84 -17.87
CA TRP A 381 1.91 -5.97 -16.82
C TRP A 381 1.14 -4.64 -16.85
N GLU A 382 0.65 -4.21 -15.69
CA GLU A 382 -0.09 -2.95 -15.54
C GLU A 382 0.44 -2.18 -14.31
N GLN A 383 0.96 -0.98 -14.54
CA GLN A 383 1.32 -0.04 -13.47
C GLN A 383 0.13 0.89 -13.19
N LEU A 384 -0.38 0.86 -11.96
CA LEU A 384 -1.41 1.78 -11.51
C LEU A 384 -0.75 2.85 -10.64
N TYR A 385 -0.68 4.08 -11.17
CA TYR A 385 0.09 5.23 -10.66
C TYR A 385 0.06 5.44 -9.13
N ASP A 386 -1.05 5.12 -8.46
CA ASP A 386 -1.23 5.43 -7.02
C ASP A 386 -1.28 4.18 -6.12
N LYS A 387 -1.20 2.99 -6.69
CA LYS A 387 -1.74 1.77 -6.05
C LYS A 387 -0.77 0.58 -6.04
N GLY A 388 0.45 0.76 -6.52
CA GLY A 388 1.44 -0.31 -6.66
C GLY A 388 1.44 -0.94 -8.05
N GLN A 389 2.27 -1.96 -8.24
CA GLN A 389 2.40 -2.69 -9.50
C GLN A 389 1.65 -4.01 -9.43
N PHE A 390 1.03 -4.39 -10.55
CA PHE A 390 0.22 -5.58 -10.64
C PHE A 390 0.50 -6.34 -11.94
N LEU A 391 0.33 -7.66 -11.89
CA LEU A 391 0.16 -8.49 -13.07
C LEU A 391 -1.32 -8.79 -13.26
N THR A 392 -1.83 -8.45 -14.43
CA THR A 392 -3.22 -8.70 -14.81
C THR A 392 -3.28 -9.98 -15.62
N PHE A 393 -4.19 -10.89 -15.26
CA PHE A 393 -4.39 -12.15 -15.96
C PHE A 393 -5.88 -12.51 -16.00
N GLU A 394 -6.25 -13.35 -16.96
CA GLU A 394 -7.62 -13.83 -17.14
C GLU A 394 -7.58 -15.35 -17.30
N GLU A 395 -8.37 -16.05 -16.51
CA GLU A 395 -8.41 -17.51 -16.50
C GLU A 395 -9.84 -17.99 -16.34
N GLU A 396 -10.17 -19.12 -16.97
CA GLU A 396 -11.51 -19.70 -16.84
C GLU A 396 -11.76 -20.29 -15.46
N PHE A 397 -10.73 -20.59 -14.68
CA PHE A 397 -10.89 -21.16 -13.33
C PHE A 397 -9.64 -20.89 -12.50
N VAL A 398 -9.83 -20.49 -11.24
CA VAL A 398 -8.75 -20.05 -10.35
C VAL A 398 -9.02 -20.55 -8.93
N GLU A 399 -8.31 -21.59 -8.51
CA GLU A 399 -8.27 -22.06 -7.12
C GLU A 399 -7.23 -21.30 -6.29
N GLY A 400 -6.20 -20.81 -6.97
CA GLY A 400 -5.14 -20.05 -6.36
C GLY A 400 -4.19 -19.51 -7.42
N PHE A 401 -3.40 -18.51 -7.07
CA PHE A 401 -2.43 -17.93 -7.98
C PHE A 401 -1.27 -17.26 -7.24
N MET A 402 -0.16 -17.10 -7.94
CA MET A 402 1.03 -16.40 -7.48
C MET A 402 1.79 -15.77 -8.66
N ALA A 403 2.42 -14.62 -8.46
CA ALA A 403 3.32 -14.00 -9.43
C ALA A 403 4.75 -14.49 -9.23
N VAL A 404 5.40 -14.77 -10.34
CA VAL A 404 6.74 -15.34 -10.42
C VAL A 404 7.59 -14.47 -11.35
N GLU A 405 8.80 -14.16 -10.93
CA GLU A 405 9.85 -13.64 -11.82
C GLU A 405 10.71 -14.79 -12.34
N GLU A 406 11.01 -14.77 -13.63
CA GLU A 406 11.93 -15.69 -14.28
C GLU A 406 13.23 -14.95 -14.62
N ILE A 407 14.30 -15.40 -13.96
CA ILE A 407 15.66 -14.91 -14.14
C ILE A 407 16.14 -15.34 -15.52
N PRO A 408 16.70 -14.41 -16.32
CA PRO A 408 17.26 -14.71 -17.64
C PRO A 408 18.25 -15.87 -17.56
N MET A 409 17.97 -16.93 -18.32
CA MET A 409 18.79 -18.13 -18.39
C MET A 409 19.02 -18.51 -19.86
N VAL A 410 20.30 -18.66 -20.22
CA VAL A 410 20.72 -19.15 -21.53
C VAL A 410 21.22 -20.58 -21.36
N VAL A 411 20.64 -21.51 -22.12
CA VAL A 411 21.03 -22.92 -22.11
C VAL A 411 21.58 -23.28 -23.48
N LYS A 412 22.80 -23.82 -23.54
CA LYS A 412 23.45 -24.18 -24.80
C LYS A 412 24.24 -25.48 -24.67
N GLU A 413 24.16 -26.33 -25.68
CA GLU A 413 25.02 -27.50 -25.78
C GLU A 413 26.41 -27.10 -26.29
N ILE A 414 27.44 -27.48 -25.54
CA ILE A 414 28.83 -27.12 -25.83
C ILE A 414 29.63 -28.40 -26.00
N GLY A 415 30.28 -28.54 -27.15
CA GLY A 415 31.17 -29.66 -27.46
C GLY A 415 32.66 -29.26 -27.42
N PRO A 416 33.55 -30.08 -27.99
CA PRO A 416 35.00 -29.85 -27.97
C PRO A 416 35.47 -28.57 -28.65
N LYS A 417 34.68 -28.01 -29.57
CA LYS A 417 34.96 -26.73 -30.24
C LYS A 417 34.68 -25.51 -29.34
N GLY A 418 34.37 -25.71 -28.06
CA GLY A 418 33.98 -24.62 -27.17
C GLY A 418 32.69 -23.93 -27.65
N GLY A 419 32.49 -22.69 -27.22
CA GLY A 419 31.38 -21.88 -27.69
C GLY A 419 31.17 -20.62 -26.89
N ARG A 420 30.27 -19.77 -27.39
CA ARG A 420 29.86 -18.53 -26.71
C ARG A 420 28.42 -18.62 -26.25
N LEU A 421 28.16 -18.18 -25.03
CA LEU A 421 26.83 -17.88 -24.50
C LEU A 421 26.70 -16.36 -24.38
N SER A 422 25.59 -15.82 -24.87
CA SER A 422 25.25 -14.40 -24.77
C SER A 422 23.77 -14.32 -24.46
N THR A 423 23.38 -13.37 -23.61
CA THR A 423 21.98 -13.17 -23.26
C THR A 423 21.31 -12.13 -24.16
N GLU A 424 20.00 -12.23 -24.33
CA GLU A 424 19.19 -11.18 -24.95
C GLU A 424 18.95 -10.00 -23.99
N TYR A 425 19.05 -10.25 -22.68
CA TYR A 425 18.86 -9.26 -21.61
C TYR A 425 19.88 -8.13 -21.68
N ASP A 426 21.16 -8.48 -21.73
CA ASP A 426 22.27 -7.54 -21.91
C ASP A 426 23.35 -8.21 -22.75
N LYS A 427 23.38 -7.88 -24.05
CA LYS A 427 24.32 -8.48 -25.02
C LYS A 427 25.79 -8.26 -24.67
N ARG A 428 26.11 -7.34 -23.75
CA ARG A 428 27.48 -7.13 -23.25
C ARG A 428 27.92 -8.25 -22.30
N ILE A 429 26.96 -8.94 -21.66
CA ILE A 429 27.25 -10.10 -20.82
C ILE A 429 27.41 -11.33 -21.72
N GLU A 430 28.65 -11.82 -21.80
CA GLU A 430 29.01 -12.99 -22.59
C GLU A 430 29.85 -13.96 -21.75
N ALA A 431 29.69 -15.25 -21.99
CA ALA A 431 30.60 -16.28 -21.50
C ALA A 431 31.23 -16.99 -22.70
N GLU A 432 32.56 -16.98 -22.77
CA GLU A 432 33.34 -17.62 -23.82
C GLU A 432 34.04 -18.86 -23.27
N ILE A 433 33.60 -20.03 -23.74
CA ILE A 433 34.14 -21.33 -23.37
C ILE A 433 35.21 -21.70 -24.40
N PRO A 434 36.50 -21.79 -24.00
CA PRO A 434 37.57 -22.06 -24.94
C PRO A 434 37.48 -23.47 -25.56
N ASN A 435 38.20 -23.65 -26.66
CA ASN A 435 38.31 -24.94 -27.34
C ASN A 435 38.98 -26.00 -26.45
N GLY A 436 38.52 -27.24 -26.54
CA GLY A 436 39.08 -28.39 -25.82
C GLY A 436 38.73 -28.45 -24.33
N VAL A 437 37.86 -27.58 -23.84
CA VAL A 437 37.40 -27.57 -22.43
C VAL A 437 36.50 -28.79 -22.14
N LYS A 438 35.67 -29.20 -23.10
CA LYS A 438 34.82 -30.39 -23.02
C LYS A 438 35.29 -31.48 -23.99
N ARG A 439 35.36 -32.73 -23.54
CA ARG A 439 35.63 -33.89 -24.42
C ARG A 439 34.35 -34.37 -25.13
N ASP A 440 33.23 -34.28 -24.43
CA ASP A 440 31.91 -34.67 -24.90
C ASP A 440 30.94 -33.47 -24.90
N ILE A 441 29.90 -33.55 -25.74
CA ILE A 441 28.84 -32.54 -25.76
C ILE A 441 28.15 -32.54 -24.40
N SER A 442 28.05 -31.37 -23.77
CA SER A 442 27.23 -31.22 -22.57
C SER A 442 26.64 -29.83 -22.44
N THR A 443 25.46 -29.78 -21.84
CA THR A 443 24.69 -28.57 -21.62
C THR A 443 25.39 -27.64 -20.63
N VAL A 444 25.55 -26.38 -21.01
CA VAL A 444 26.01 -25.30 -20.12
C VAL A 444 24.86 -24.31 -19.98
N LYS A 445 24.64 -23.86 -18.74
CA LYS A 445 23.65 -22.85 -18.39
C LYS A 445 24.35 -21.59 -17.92
N MET A 446 23.87 -20.44 -18.37
CA MET A 446 24.29 -19.13 -17.88
C MET A 446 23.05 -18.38 -17.37
N MET A 447 23.02 -18.08 -16.08
CA MET A 447 21.97 -17.28 -15.45
C MET A 447 22.49 -15.89 -15.11
N ILE A 448 21.66 -14.87 -15.30
CA ILE A 448 22.02 -13.48 -15.00
C ILE A 448 21.05 -12.94 -13.98
N GLN A 449 21.50 -12.80 -12.74
CA GLN A 449 20.73 -12.22 -11.67
C GLN A 449 20.94 -10.70 -11.67
N PRO A 450 19.95 -9.90 -12.07
CA PRO A 450 20.06 -8.46 -11.93
C PRO A 450 20.01 -8.06 -10.46
N VAL A 451 20.71 -6.98 -10.14
CA VAL A 451 20.69 -6.36 -8.81
C VAL A 451 19.50 -5.42 -8.72
N ASP A 452 18.67 -5.60 -7.69
CA ASP A 452 17.58 -4.71 -7.35
C ASP A 452 18.13 -3.44 -6.69
N ARG A 453 18.42 -2.40 -7.50
CA ARG A 453 19.05 -1.16 -7.03
C ARG A 453 18.23 -0.39 -6.00
N PRO A 454 16.91 -0.18 -6.20
CA PRO A 454 16.08 0.49 -5.19
C PRO A 454 16.15 -0.23 -3.84
N ARG A 455 16.15 -1.56 -3.85
CA ARG A 455 16.27 -2.35 -2.64
C ARG A 455 17.67 -2.32 -2.03
N GLU A 456 18.72 -2.40 -2.85
CA GLU A 456 20.12 -2.23 -2.40
C GLU A 456 20.26 -0.91 -1.65
N GLN A 457 19.75 0.18 -2.22
CA GLN A 457 19.76 1.50 -1.59
C GLN A 457 18.97 1.51 -0.26
N LEU A 458 17.77 0.93 -0.23
CA LEU A 458 16.95 0.84 0.98
C LEU A 458 17.69 0.13 2.13
N TYR A 459 18.40 -0.96 1.84
CA TYR A 459 19.20 -1.67 2.84
C TYR A 459 20.40 -0.86 3.33
N ARG A 460 21.09 -0.15 2.44
CA ARG A 460 22.21 0.73 2.82
C ARG A 460 21.74 1.84 3.76
N GLU A 461 20.60 2.46 3.47
CA GLU A 461 20.03 3.54 4.26
C GLU A 461 19.48 3.04 5.61
N SER A 462 18.82 1.88 5.60
CA SER A 462 18.11 1.36 6.79
C SER A 462 18.96 0.46 7.69
N CYS A 463 20.04 -0.10 7.17
CA CYS A 463 20.89 -1.08 7.85
C CYS A 463 22.39 -0.81 7.64
N PRO A 464 22.88 0.42 7.88
CA PRO A 464 24.27 0.79 7.60
C PRO A 464 25.29 -0.02 8.41
N ASP A 465 24.87 -0.58 9.56
CA ASP A 465 25.68 -1.48 10.38
C ASP A 465 26.02 -2.80 9.69
N VAL A 466 25.18 -3.23 8.74
CA VAL A 466 25.39 -4.46 7.96
C VAL A 466 25.89 -4.17 6.56
N PHE A 467 25.52 -3.05 5.95
CA PHE A 467 25.87 -2.70 4.57
C PHE A 467 26.88 -1.55 4.53
N HIS A 468 28.13 -1.84 4.89
CA HIS A 468 29.20 -0.86 4.99
C HIS A 468 30.41 -1.18 4.11
N CYS A 469 30.55 -2.43 3.64
CA CYS A 469 31.73 -2.88 2.92
C CYS A 469 31.60 -2.67 1.41
N ILE A 470 30.55 -3.24 0.82
CA ILE A 470 30.31 -3.19 -0.63
C ILE A 470 29.64 -1.86 -0.93
N LYS A 471 30.18 -1.01 -1.81
CA LYS A 471 29.58 0.28 -2.26
C LYS A 471 28.67 0.14 -3.47
N SER A 472 29.01 -0.75 -4.40
CA SER A 472 28.18 -1.08 -5.56
C SER A 472 28.53 -2.48 -6.08
N THR A 473 27.60 -3.09 -6.81
CA THR A 473 27.76 -4.43 -7.40
C THR A 473 27.40 -4.46 -8.88
N SER A 474 27.98 -5.34 -9.68
CA SER A 474 27.48 -5.64 -11.02
C SER A 474 26.26 -6.57 -10.95
N ASN A 475 25.61 -6.84 -12.08
CA ASN A 475 24.76 -8.03 -12.18
C ASN A 475 25.61 -9.28 -11.90
N ALA A 476 25.03 -10.28 -11.24
CA ALA A 476 25.72 -11.53 -11.00
C ALA A 476 25.49 -12.50 -12.16
N VAL A 477 26.56 -13.15 -12.61
CA VAL A 477 26.53 -14.15 -13.69
C VAL A 477 26.86 -15.50 -13.09
N GLU A 478 25.93 -16.45 -13.15
CA GLU A 478 26.12 -17.82 -12.70
C GLU A 478 26.27 -18.75 -13.89
N ILE A 479 27.33 -19.55 -13.89
CA ILE A 479 27.54 -20.60 -14.88
C ILE A 479 27.45 -21.96 -14.21
N ASP A 480 26.62 -22.82 -14.79
CA ASP A 480 26.45 -24.21 -14.37
C ASP A 480 26.69 -25.18 -15.53
N GLY A 481 27.17 -26.38 -15.21
CA GLY A 481 27.47 -27.43 -16.18
C GLY A 481 28.76 -27.22 -16.97
N ALA A 482 29.64 -26.29 -16.59
CA ALA A 482 30.93 -26.14 -17.22
C ALA A 482 32.01 -27.04 -16.56
N PRO A 483 33.09 -27.39 -17.27
CA PRO A 483 34.12 -28.30 -16.75
C PRO A 483 35.02 -27.61 -15.74
N SER A 484 35.48 -28.36 -14.74
CA SER A 484 36.38 -27.88 -13.68
C SER A 484 37.83 -27.68 -14.13
N GLU A 485 38.21 -28.16 -15.31
CA GLU A 485 39.62 -28.25 -15.75
C GLU A 485 40.19 -26.95 -16.33
N ARG A 486 39.36 -26.04 -16.85
CA ARG A 486 39.80 -24.79 -17.49
C ARG A 486 38.87 -23.63 -17.19
N ASP A 487 39.45 -22.43 -17.13
CA ASP A 487 38.69 -21.20 -16.90
C ASP A 487 37.93 -20.78 -18.17
N ILE A 488 36.70 -20.32 -17.97
CA ILE A 488 35.81 -19.67 -18.94
C ILE A 488 35.98 -18.17 -18.78
N ALA A 489 36.05 -17.43 -19.89
CA ALA A 489 36.09 -15.98 -19.85
C ALA A 489 34.67 -15.41 -19.76
N ILE A 490 34.31 -14.80 -18.64
CA ILE A 490 33.03 -14.11 -18.44
C ILE A 490 33.24 -12.62 -18.60
N LYS A 491 32.50 -12.00 -19.53
CA LYS A 491 32.47 -10.55 -19.72
C LYS A 491 31.31 -9.95 -18.94
N ILE A 492 31.60 -9.02 -18.04
CA ILE A 492 30.58 -8.36 -17.20
C ILE A 492 30.73 -6.83 -17.31
N PRO A 493 29.67 -6.08 -17.70
CA PRO A 493 29.70 -4.63 -17.68
C PRO A 493 29.61 -4.14 -16.24
N PHE A 494 30.48 -3.21 -15.86
CA PHE A 494 30.45 -2.64 -14.52
C PHE A 494 30.87 -1.17 -14.51
N ASP A 495 29.87 -0.29 -14.39
CA ASP A 495 30.10 1.15 -14.34
C ASP A 495 30.65 1.53 -12.96
N ILE A 496 31.95 1.80 -12.91
CA ILE A 496 32.58 2.34 -11.71
C ILE A 496 32.19 3.82 -11.60
N LEU A 497 31.68 4.21 -10.44
CA LEU A 497 31.67 5.61 -10.04
C LEU A 497 33.12 6.13 -10.07
N LYS A 498 33.37 7.30 -10.67
CA LYS A 498 34.72 7.89 -10.83
C LYS A 498 35.32 8.37 -9.49
N ASP A 499 35.15 7.61 -8.42
CA ASP A 499 35.67 7.93 -7.12
C ASP A 499 37.06 7.29 -6.99
N SER A 500 38.08 8.14 -6.83
CA SER A 500 39.51 7.76 -6.86
C SER A 500 39.93 6.83 -5.72
N HIS A 501 39.06 6.65 -4.72
CA HIS A 501 39.27 5.84 -3.52
C HIS A 501 38.41 4.58 -3.50
N THR A 502 38.15 3.94 -4.65
CA THR A 502 37.39 2.68 -4.69
C THR A 502 38.27 1.52 -5.17
N LYS A 503 38.21 0.40 -4.44
CA LYS A 503 38.84 -0.87 -4.85
C LYS A 503 37.78 -1.76 -5.49
N ILE A 504 38.13 -2.44 -6.57
CA ILE A 504 37.23 -3.37 -7.26
C ILE A 504 37.61 -4.78 -6.88
N LEU A 505 36.62 -5.57 -6.48
CA LEU A 505 36.75 -6.97 -6.13
C LEU A 505 35.95 -7.83 -7.10
N VAL A 506 36.49 -9.00 -7.40
CA VAL A 506 35.76 -10.12 -7.99
C VAL A 506 35.31 -11.01 -6.86
N LEU A 507 34.00 -11.17 -6.71
CA LEU A 507 33.40 -12.11 -5.78
C LEU A 507 32.93 -13.33 -6.58
N LYS A 508 33.61 -14.45 -6.39
CA LYS A 508 33.18 -15.75 -6.92
C LYS A 508 32.45 -16.48 -5.81
N TYR A 509 31.28 -17.04 -6.10
CA TYR A 509 30.52 -17.75 -5.09
C TYR A 509 29.93 -19.05 -5.62
N THR A 510 29.84 -20.01 -4.72
CA THR A 510 29.03 -21.22 -4.84
C THR A 510 28.00 -21.22 -3.72
N ASN A 511 27.20 -22.28 -3.58
CA ASN A 511 26.23 -22.36 -2.49
C ASN A 511 26.88 -22.26 -1.10
N ASP A 512 28.12 -22.76 -0.96
CA ASP A 512 28.77 -22.91 0.34
C ASP A 512 29.98 -21.99 0.54
N HIS A 513 30.65 -21.58 -0.53
CA HIS A 513 31.91 -20.84 -0.46
C HIS A 513 31.88 -19.52 -1.25
N ILE A 514 32.52 -18.48 -0.72
CA ILE A 514 32.84 -17.25 -1.44
C ILE A 514 34.36 -17.13 -1.54
N GLU A 515 34.85 -16.72 -2.69
CA GLU A 515 36.23 -16.38 -2.94
C GLU A 515 36.28 -14.90 -3.37
N VAL A 516 37.08 -14.12 -2.64
CA VAL A 516 37.26 -12.69 -2.88
C VAL A 516 38.62 -12.49 -3.55
N ARG A 517 38.63 -11.89 -4.73
CA ARG A 517 39.87 -11.57 -5.46
C ARG A 517 39.92 -10.09 -5.83
N ASP A 518 41.13 -9.55 -5.88
CA ASP A 518 41.36 -8.20 -6.36
C ASP A 518 41.19 -8.13 -7.89
N ALA A 519 40.34 -7.22 -8.37
CA ALA A 519 40.06 -7.05 -9.79
C ALA A 519 41.10 -6.15 -10.51
N SER A 520 42.07 -5.57 -9.80
CA SER A 520 43.11 -4.71 -10.39
C SER A 520 43.95 -5.38 -11.48
N SER A 521 44.02 -6.72 -11.47
CA SER A 521 44.73 -7.53 -12.47
C SER A 521 43.89 -7.92 -13.69
N LEU A 522 42.60 -7.58 -13.72
CA LEU A 522 41.71 -7.97 -14.80
C LEU A 522 41.87 -7.09 -16.05
N GLU A 523 41.71 -7.70 -17.21
CA GLU A 523 41.63 -6.99 -18.48
C GLU A 523 40.34 -6.16 -18.54
N ARG A 524 40.52 -4.83 -18.62
CA ARG A 524 39.43 -3.88 -18.84
C ARG A 524 39.34 -3.57 -20.34
N GLY A 525 38.28 -4.05 -20.96
CA GLY A 525 37.95 -3.74 -22.35
C GLY A 525 37.24 -2.40 -22.50
N ASP A 526 36.85 -2.09 -23.74
CA ASP A 526 36.08 -0.90 -24.07
C ASP A 526 34.72 -0.89 -23.33
N GLY A 527 34.29 0.31 -22.90
CA GLY A 527 32.96 0.51 -22.33
C GLY A 527 32.75 -0.10 -20.93
N ASN A 528 33.77 -0.10 -20.07
CA ASN A 528 33.71 -0.64 -18.70
C ASN A 528 33.37 -2.15 -18.63
N LEU A 529 33.84 -2.91 -19.63
CA LEU A 529 33.65 -4.34 -19.69
C LEU A 529 34.85 -5.07 -19.06
N TYR A 530 34.59 -5.96 -18.12
CA TYR A 530 35.61 -6.73 -17.43
C TYR A 530 35.56 -8.19 -17.88
N THR A 531 36.71 -8.74 -18.25
CA THR A 531 36.84 -10.17 -18.57
C THR A 531 37.39 -10.92 -17.36
N ILE A 532 36.58 -11.84 -16.83
CA ILE A 532 36.86 -12.57 -15.59
C ILE A 532 37.01 -14.05 -15.90
N PRO A 533 38.17 -14.67 -15.62
CA PRO A 533 38.32 -16.12 -15.73
C PRO A 533 37.55 -16.81 -14.59
N SER A 534 36.63 -17.72 -14.91
CA SER A 534 35.78 -18.43 -13.93
C SER A 534 35.47 -19.86 -14.37
N ARG A 535 35.26 -20.79 -13.45
CA ARG A 535 35.07 -22.23 -13.77
C ARG A 535 33.61 -22.66 -13.69
N ASN A 536 33.02 -22.50 -12.51
CA ASN A 536 31.61 -22.76 -12.21
C ASN A 536 31.19 -21.88 -11.04
N GLY A 537 29.89 -21.65 -10.92
CA GLY A 537 29.30 -20.82 -9.87
C GLY A 537 29.05 -19.40 -10.33
N GLY A 538 28.70 -18.56 -9.37
CA GLY A 538 28.40 -17.15 -9.59
C GLY A 538 29.64 -16.27 -9.54
N THR A 539 29.63 -15.26 -10.39
CA THR A 539 30.66 -14.22 -10.45
C THR A 539 29.97 -12.86 -10.42
N VAL A 540 30.42 -11.98 -9.54
CA VAL A 540 29.95 -10.59 -9.43
C VAL A 540 31.14 -9.66 -9.17
N LEU A 541 31.11 -8.47 -9.75
CA LEU A 541 32.05 -7.41 -9.44
C LEU A 541 31.47 -6.53 -8.34
N ALA A 542 32.30 -6.12 -7.40
CA ALA A 542 31.91 -5.21 -6.33
C ALA A 542 32.93 -4.07 -6.20
N THR A 543 32.48 -2.86 -5.95
CA THR A 543 33.35 -1.81 -5.42
C THR A 543 33.30 -1.83 -3.89
N VAL A 544 34.44 -1.64 -3.25
CA VAL A 544 34.55 -1.52 -1.78
C VAL A 544 35.35 -0.28 -1.42
N ASP A 545 35.16 0.19 -0.19
CA ASP A 545 36.06 1.17 0.42
C ASP A 545 37.37 0.48 0.84
N PRO A 546 38.56 0.87 0.31
CA PRO A 546 39.83 0.31 0.75
C PRO A 546 40.11 0.55 2.24
N ASP A 547 39.58 1.61 2.84
CA ASP A 547 39.86 1.93 4.25
C ASP A 547 39.06 1.01 5.19
N VAL A 548 37.88 0.58 4.76
CA VAL A 548 37.03 -0.40 5.46
C VAL A 548 37.48 -1.83 5.15
N TYR A 549 37.87 -2.09 3.90
CA TYR A 549 38.32 -3.37 3.42
C TYR A 549 39.78 -3.64 3.81
N GLY A 550 39.97 -4.52 4.80
CA GLY A 550 41.30 -4.99 5.23
C GLY A 550 41.68 -4.61 6.67
N GLN A 551 40.97 -3.67 7.30
CA GLN A 551 41.22 -3.33 8.72
C GLN A 551 40.44 -4.25 9.69
N ASN A 552 39.19 -4.62 9.39
CA ASN A 552 38.35 -5.48 10.25
C ASN A 552 37.27 -6.30 9.51
N THR A 553 37.13 -6.15 8.20
CA THR A 553 36.09 -6.81 7.43
C THR A 553 36.47 -8.25 7.11
N SER A 554 35.66 -9.22 7.54
CA SER A 554 35.87 -10.62 7.18
C SER A 554 35.23 -10.96 5.83
N ASP A 555 35.75 -11.98 5.14
CA ASP A 555 35.11 -12.53 3.93
C ASP A 555 33.65 -12.95 4.19
N SER A 556 33.32 -13.30 5.45
CA SER A 556 31.97 -13.66 5.86
C SER A 556 31.01 -12.47 5.86
N ASP A 557 31.48 -11.26 6.15
CA ASP A 557 30.68 -10.03 6.11
C ASP A 557 30.38 -9.64 4.66
N ILE A 558 31.38 -9.73 3.79
CA ILE A 558 31.22 -9.51 2.34
C ILE A 558 30.25 -10.53 1.75
N LYS A 559 30.38 -11.82 2.14
CA LYS A 559 29.43 -12.87 1.73
C LYS A 559 28.01 -12.51 2.13
N ARG A 560 27.82 -12.09 3.38
CA ARG A 560 26.52 -11.73 3.94
C ARG A 560 25.90 -10.53 3.22
N GLU A 561 26.65 -9.46 3.00
CA GLU A 561 26.19 -8.29 2.24
C GLU A 561 25.80 -8.69 0.80
N MET A 562 26.68 -9.42 0.11
CA MET A 562 26.46 -9.86 -1.26
C MET A 562 25.22 -10.75 -1.39
N GLU A 563 25.01 -11.73 -0.50
CA GLU A 563 23.83 -12.60 -0.54
C GLU A 563 22.51 -11.82 -0.42
N VAL A 564 22.49 -10.72 0.34
CA VAL A 564 21.30 -9.87 0.48
C VAL A 564 21.14 -8.94 -0.71
N ILE A 565 22.22 -8.30 -1.19
CA ILE A 565 22.18 -7.40 -2.36
C ILE A 565 21.70 -8.16 -3.61
N LEU A 566 22.15 -9.40 -3.80
CA LEU A 566 21.72 -10.25 -4.92
C LEU A 566 20.30 -10.84 -4.74
N GLY A 567 19.61 -10.53 -3.65
CA GLY A 567 18.28 -11.06 -3.35
C GLY A 567 18.25 -12.59 -3.23
N LYS A 568 19.36 -13.21 -2.79
CA LYS A 568 19.42 -14.65 -2.51
C LYS A 568 18.93 -14.98 -1.12
N LYS A 569 19.23 -14.09 -0.16
CA LYS A 569 18.78 -14.16 1.21
C LYS A 569 18.21 -12.81 1.64
N GLN A 570 17.43 -12.86 2.71
CA GLN A 570 16.77 -11.72 3.31
C GLN A 570 17.33 -11.54 4.70
N LEU A 571 17.72 -10.31 5.00
CA LEU A 571 18.14 -9.95 6.34
C LEU A 571 16.91 -9.73 7.21
N CYS A 572 16.66 -10.62 8.16
CA CYS A 572 15.43 -10.69 8.95
C CYS A 572 15.70 -10.65 10.45
N LYS A 573 14.68 -10.28 11.22
CA LYS A 573 14.60 -10.45 12.67
C LYS A 573 13.34 -11.23 13.04
N LEU A 574 13.47 -12.06 14.07
CA LEU A 574 12.37 -12.76 14.71
C LEU A 574 11.94 -11.93 15.92
N LEU A 575 10.66 -11.60 15.98
CA LEU A 575 10.04 -10.77 16.99
C LEU A 575 8.97 -11.58 17.72
N ILE A 576 8.87 -11.45 19.04
CA ILE A 576 7.86 -12.17 19.84
C ILE A 576 6.93 -11.15 20.47
N PHE A 577 5.64 -11.29 20.18
CA PHE A 577 4.57 -10.47 20.70
C PHE A 577 3.64 -11.29 21.60
N VAL A 578 3.00 -10.61 22.55
CA VAL A 578 1.87 -11.12 23.31
C VAL A 578 0.65 -10.25 23.06
N GLU A 579 -0.52 -10.87 22.93
CA GLU A 579 -1.79 -10.17 22.78
C GLU A 579 -2.24 -9.57 24.11
N LEU A 580 -2.61 -8.28 24.07
CA LEU A 580 -3.21 -7.62 25.21
C LEU A 580 -4.61 -8.18 25.44
N GLN A 581 -4.80 -8.82 26.58
CA GLN A 581 -6.14 -9.23 26.98
C GLN A 581 -6.95 -8.01 27.41
N HIS A 582 -8.11 -7.84 26.77
CA HIS A 582 -9.10 -6.86 27.20
C HIS A 582 -9.88 -7.32 28.45
N ASP A 583 -9.89 -8.63 28.75
CA ASP A 583 -10.63 -9.22 29.85
C ASP A 583 -9.72 -9.79 30.95
N LYS A 584 -9.80 -9.21 32.15
CA LYS A 584 -9.02 -9.57 33.35
C LYS A 584 -9.35 -10.95 33.97
N LEU A 585 -10.20 -11.76 33.34
CA LEU A 585 -10.72 -12.98 33.97
C LEU A 585 -9.96 -14.25 33.57
N ASP A 586 -9.07 -14.18 32.58
CA ASP A 586 -8.39 -15.37 32.05
C ASP A 586 -6.89 -15.13 31.83
N PHE A 587 -6.21 -14.65 32.87
CA PHE A 587 -4.76 -14.39 32.86
C PHE A 587 -3.91 -15.64 32.58
N ASP A 588 -4.49 -16.83 32.76
CA ASP A 588 -3.77 -18.07 32.56
C ASP A 588 -3.76 -18.47 31.07
N ASN A 589 -4.58 -17.87 30.20
CA ASN A 589 -4.56 -18.12 28.76
C ASN A 589 -3.98 -16.92 28.03
N CYS A 590 -2.84 -17.07 27.35
CA CYS A 590 -2.21 -16.00 26.58
C CYS A 590 -2.17 -16.37 25.10
N VAL A 591 -2.20 -15.37 24.22
CA VAL A 591 -1.95 -15.58 22.79
C VAL A 591 -0.61 -14.95 22.45
N PHE A 592 0.31 -15.77 21.95
CA PHE A 592 1.59 -15.29 21.45
C PHE A 592 1.54 -15.17 19.94
N GLN A 593 2.29 -14.22 19.42
CA GLN A 593 2.52 -14.06 18.00
C GLN A 593 4.00 -13.89 17.71
N ILE A 594 4.56 -14.80 16.93
CA ILE A 594 5.95 -14.72 16.45
C ILE A 594 5.92 -14.16 15.05
N VAL A 595 6.67 -13.09 14.80
CA VAL A 595 6.74 -12.43 13.50
C VAL A 595 8.16 -12.48 12.97
N CYS A 596 8.32 -12.91 11.72
CA CYS A 596 9.56 -12.79 10.98
C CYS A 596 9.50 -11.53 10.11
N ALA A 597 10.20 -10.48 10.51
CA ALA A 597 10.22 -9.20 9.81
C ALA A 597 11.56 -9.00 9.09
N GLU A 598 11.54 -8.43 7.90
CA GLU A 598 12.75 -7.95 7.25
C GLU A 598 13.34 -6.79 8.06
N LYS A 599 14.68 -6.73 8.19
CA LYS A 599 15.38 -5.82 9.12
C LYS A 599 14.96 -4.36 8.93
N TYR A 600 14.85 -3.89 7.69
CA TYR A 600 14.46 -2.52 7.36
C TYR A 600 12.99 -2.19 7.70
N ARG A 601 12.16 -3.19 8.01
CA ARG A 601 10.73 -3.04 8.35
C ARG A 601 10.40 -3.28 9.82
N VAL A 602 11.38 -3.59 10.66
CA VAL A 602 11.14 -3.98 12.07
C VAL A 602 10.32 -2.91 12.81
N ASP A 603 10.68 -1.64 12.69
CA ASP A 603 9.96 -0.54 13.34
C ASP A 603 8.53 -0.34 12.81
N GLU A 604 8.32 -0.56 11.51
CA GLU A 604 7.00 -0.51 10.88
C GLU A 604 6.12 -1.64 11.44
N VAL A 605 6.65 -2.87 11.44
CA VAL A 605 5.95 -4.06 11.93
C VAL A 605 5.59 -3.91 13.42
N ILE A 606 6.50 -3.44 14.27
CA ILE A 606 6.20 -3.21 15.70
C ILE A 606 5.05 -2.22 15.84
N LYS A 607 5.04 -1.12 15.08
CA LYS A 607 3.96 -0.12 15.11
C LYS A 607 2.63 -0.69 14.60
N GLU A 608 2.65 -1.50 13.54
CA GLU A 608 1.46 -2.15 12.99
C GLU A 608 0.84 -3.16 13.97
N LYS A 609 1.67 -4.02 14.57
CA LYS A 609 1.22 -5.00 15.56
C LYS A 609 0.74 -4.32 16.84
N SER A 610 1.40 -3.24 17.28
CA SER A 610 0.93 -2.40 18.40
C SER A 610 -0.48 -1.85 18.19
N LYS A 611 -0.79 -1.35 16.98
CA LYS A 611 -2.15 -0.89 16.64
C LYS A 611 -3.18 -2.02 16.65
N SER A 612 -2.73 -3.26 16.51
CA SER A 612 -3.57 -4.46 16.51
C SER A 612 -3.74 -5.07 17.90
N GLY A 613 -3.30 -4.37 18.96
CA GLY A 613 -3.41 -4.86 20.34
C GLY A 613 -2.33 -5.85 20.76
N LEU A 614 -1.22 -5.94 20.01
CA LEU A 614 -0.09 -6.80 20.35
C LEU A 614 1.04 -5.97 20.95
N VAL A 615 1.67 -6.47 22.00
CA VAL A 615 2.85 -5.82 22.61
C VAL A 615 4.06 -6.72 22.43
N GLU A 616 5.15 -6.12 21.94
CA GLU A 616 6.43 -6.80 21.82
C GLU A 616 6.98 -7.12 23.21
N ILE A 617 7.44 -8.35 23.41
CA ILE A 617 8.09 -8.72 24.66
C ILE A 617 9.49 -8.06 24.70
N PRO A 618 9.84 -7.31 25.75
CA PRO A 618 11.13 -6.63 25.82
C PRO A 618 12.30 -7.60 25.65
N LYS A 619 13.30 -7.19 24.84
CA LYS A 619 14.52 -7.95 24.56
C LYS A 619 14.28 -9.30 23.87
N SER A 620 13.10 -9.54 23.31
CA SER A 620 12.78 -10.77 22.57
C SER A 620 13.21 -10.77 21.11
N GLN A 621 13.78 -9.67 20.61
CA GLN A 621 14.27 -9.61 19.24
C GLN A 621 15.47 -10.54 19.05
N SER A 622 15.46 -11.29 17.95
CA SER A 622 16.65 -12.03 17.55
C SER A 622 17.76 -11.11 17.07
N SER A 623 18.99 -11.65 17.03
CA SER A 623 20.02 -11.12 16.15
C SER A 623 19.57 -11.22 14.69
N ASP A 624 20.23 -10.48 13.82
CA ASP A 624 19.96 -10.54 12.39
C ASP A 624 20.18 -11.96 11.85
N ARG A 625 19.18 -12.48 11.14
CA ARG A 625 19.21 -13.80 10.49
C ARG A 625 19.08 -13.67 8.99
N LEU A 626 19.82 -14.50 8.26
CA LEU A 626 19.70 -14.60 6.82
C LEU A 626 18.76 -15.75 6.47
N LEU A 627 17.62 -15.43 5.86
CA LEU A 627 16.61 -16.40 5.45
C LEU A 627 16.45 -16.41 3.93
N LYS A 628 16.29 -17.59 3.34
CA LYS A 628 15.90 -17.78 1.93
C LYS A 628 14.39 -17.91 1.83
N GLN A 629 13.85 -17.59 0.66
CA GLN A 629 12.46 -17.83 0.36
C GLN A 629 12.12 -19.32 0.54
N ALA A 630 11.00 -19.60 1.20
CA ALA A 630 10.54 -20.93 1.59
C ALA A 630 11.36 -21.61 2.71
N ASP A 631 12.27 -20.92 3.39
CA ASP A 631 12.86 -21.46 4.61
C ASP A 631 11.79 -21.63 5.69
N ASP A 632 11.81 -22.78 6.35
CA ASP A 632 10.92 -23.09 7.47
C ASP A 632 11.59 -22.67 8.79
N ILE A 633 10.79 -22.09 9.69
CA ILE A 633 11.19 -21.76 11.06
C ILE A 633 10.26 -22.53 12.00
N LYS A 634 10.82 -23.51 12.71
CA LYS A 634 10.10 -24.33 13.69
C LYS A 634 10.15 -23.67 15.05
N LEU A 635 9.00 -23.59 15.71
CA LEU A 635 8.89 -23.14 17.08
C LEU A 635 8.82 -24.34 18.05
N GLU A 636 9.72 -24.34 19.02
CA GLU A 636 9.61 -25.16 20.22
C GLU A 636 9.43 -24.25 21.43
N MET A 637 8.48 -24.59 22.31
CA MET A 637 8.32 -23.89 23.58
C MET A 637 8.49 -24.86 24.75
N LYS A 638 9.16 -24.41 25.80
CA LYS A 638 9.42 -25.18 27.02
C LYS A 638 9.15 -24.33 28.27
N GLY A 639 9.02 -25.00 29.42
CA GLY A 639 8.88 -24.36 30.72
C GLY A 639 7.46 -24.44 31.27
N SER A 640 7.03 -23.41 32.00
CA SER A 640 5.77 -23.38 32.76
C SER A 640 4.56 -23.03 31.89
N ILE A 641 4.41 -23.74 30.77
CA ILE A 641 3.32 -23.55 29.80
C ILE A 641 2.72 -24.89 29.38
N GLN A 642 1.50 -24.83 28.87
CA GLN A 642 0.83 -25.92 28.17
C GLN A 642 0.36 -25.40 26.81
N MET A 643 0.85 -26.02 25.75
CA MET A 643 0.34 -25.81 24.40
C MET A 643 -1.01 -26.52 24.25
N ASP A 644 -1.84 -26.05 23.33
CA ASP A 644 -3.10 -26.71 23.00
C ASP A 644 -2.82 -28.01 22.23
N ASP A 645 -3.17 -29.16 22.81
CA ASP A 645 -2.92 -30.49 22.24
C ASP A 645 -3.70 -30.74 20.94
N ASP A 646 -4.75 -29.95 20.69
CA ASP A 646 -5.55 -30.01 19.46
C ASP A 646 -4.85 -29.32 18.27
N ILE A 647 -3.80 -28.52 18.52
CA ILE A 647 -3.06 -27.82 17.47
C ILE A 647 -1.95 -28.74 16.93
N PRO A 648 -1.95 -29.07 15.63
CA PRO A 648 -0.96 -29.95 15.04
C PRO A 648 0.44 -29.32 15.09
N LYS A 649 1.48 -30.15 15.19
CA LYS A 649 2.88 -29.67 15.32
C LYS A 649 3.30 -28.80 14.13
N GLU A 650 2.77 -29.09 12.96
CA GLU A 650 3.01 -28.37 11.71
C GLU A 650 2.54 -26.91 11.79
N ALA A 651 1.50 -26.62 12.59
CA ALA A 651 1.01 -25.26 12.79
C ALA A 651 2.01 -24.36 13.54
N TYR A 652 3.03 -24.95 14.17
CA TYR A 652 4.15 -24.22 14.80
C TYR A 652 5.36 -24.05 13.87
N THR A 653 5.18 -24.28 12.56
CA THR A 653 6.21 -24.07 11.54
C THR A 653 5.84 -22.86 10.67
N LEU A 654 6.67 -21.82 10.67
CA LEU A 654 6.55 -20.65 9.82
C LEU A 654 7.31 -20.86 8.51
N THR A 655 6.64 -20.78 7.37
CA THR A 655 7.33 -20.77 6.06
C THR A 655 7.52 -19.33 5.62
N TYR A 656 8.78 -18.90 5.57
CA TYR A 656 9.16 -17.54 5.24
C TYR A 656 8.93 -17.22 3.75
N LEU A 657 8.14 -16.19 3.49
CA LEU A 657 7.95 -15.62 2.15
C LEU A 657 8.41 -14.16 2.15
N GLU A 658 9.34 -13.83 1.25
CA GLU A 658 9.85 -12.47 1.07
C GLU A 658 8.69 -11.45 0.92
N GLY A 659 8.80 -10.32 1.63
CA GLY A 659 7.88 -9.18 1.68
C GLY A 659 6.41 -9.50 2.00
N SER A 660 6.14 -10.72 2.50
CA SER A 660 4.85 -11.18 2.97
C SER A 660 4.68 -10.91 4.48
N ASP A 661 3.45 -11.01 5.01
CA ASP A 661 3.26 -11.04 6.47
C ASP A 661 3.59 -12.46 6.97
N ASN A 662 4.75 -12.60 7.61
CA ASN A 662 5.26 -13.87 8.10
C ASN A 662 5.06 -13.93 9.61
N TYR A 663 4.00 -14.60 10.06
CA TYR A 663 3.77 -14.78 11.49
C TYR A 663 3.14 -16.13 11.83
N LEU A 664 3.38 -16.55 13.06
CA LEU A 664 2.67 -17.62 13.76
C LEU A 664 1.89 -17.00 14.90
N ARG A 665 0.63 -17.37 15.07
CA ARG A 665 -0.19 -16.95 16.19
C ARG A 665 -0.78 -18.18 16.86
N PHE A 666 -0.62 -18.31 18.17
CA PHE A 666 -1.05 -19.51 18.88
C PHE A 666 -1.42 -19.19 20.34
N PRO A 667 -2.49 -19.79 20.85
CA PRO A 667 -2.84 -19.73 22.27
C PRO A 667 -1.95 -20.65 23.08
N VAL A 668 -1.63 -20.26 24.31
CA VAL A 668 -0.96 -21.09 25.30
C VAL A 668 -1.57 -20.86 26.68
N LYS A 669 -1.52 -21.90 27.51
CA LYS A 669 -1.91 -21.81 28.91
C LYS A 669 -0.67 -21.71 29.80
N LEU A 670 -0.65 -20.75 30.71
CA LEU A 670 0.38 -20.56 31.72
C LEU A 670 0.11 -21.49 32.92
N LEU A 671 1.09 -22.28 33.32
CA LEU A 671 0.94 -23.28 34.38
C LEU A 671 1.38 -22.76 35.76
N ASP A 672 2.40 -21.91 35.80
CA ASP A 672 2.98 -21.35 37.03
C ASP A 672 3.34 -19.88 36.83
N ARG A 673 2.75 -18.99 37.63
CA ARG A 673 2.97 -17.53 37.53
C ARG A 673 4.40 -17.11 37.87
N ASN A 674 5.09 -17.90 38.69
CA ASN A 674 6.50 -17.68 39.04
C ASN A 674 7.44 -18.43 38.09
N GLY A 675 6.87 -19.16 37.14
CA GLY A 675 7.58 -19.95 36.17
C GLY A 675 8.27 -19.12 35.08
N ARG A 676 8.87 -19.84 34.14
CA ARG A 676 9.56 -19.27 32.99
C ARG A 676 9.15 -19.97 31.73
N ILE A 677 9.12 -19.22 30.63
CA ILE A 677 8.88 -19.73 29.28
C ILE A 677 10.19 -19.62 28.50
N THR A 678 10.50 -20.66 27.73
CA THR A 678 11.59 -20.65 26.76
C THR A 678 11.03 -20.83 25.36
N PHE A 679 11.34 -19.89 24.48
CA PHE A 679 11.08 -19.99 23.05
C PHE A 679 12.38 -20.42 22.37
N VAL A 680 12.33 -21.48 21.57
CA VAL A 680 13.44 -21.92 20.71
C VAL A 680 12.93 -21.95 19.28
N LEU A 681 13.47 -21.05 18.46
CA LEU A 681 13.20 -20.98 17.03
C LEU A 681 14.34 -21.67 16.29
N ARG A 682 14.02 -22.69 15.51
CA ARG A 682 14.97 -23.52 14.76
C ARG A 682 14.74 -23.41 13.26
N HIS A 683 15.81 -23.47 12.51
CA HIS A 683 15.75 -23.54 11.06
C HIS A 683 15.32 -24.95 10.62
N GLY A 684 14.29 -25.06 9.79
CA GLY A 684 13.62 -26.34 9.53
C GLY A 684 14.47 -27.35 8.76
N LYS A 685 15.45 -26.88 7.98
CA LYS A 685 16.31 -27.71 7.10
C LYS A 685 17.41 -28.47 7.86
N ASP A 686 18.08 -27.79 8.78
CA ASP A 686 19.29 -28.28 9.48
C ASP A 686 19.14 -28.29 11.00
N ASP A 687 17.96 -27.91 11.51
CA ASP A 687 17.62 -27.81 12.93
C ASP A 687 18.49 -26.84 13.74
N SER A 688 19.24 -25.97 13.04
CA SER A 688 20.11 -24.98 13.66
C SER A 688 19.29 -23.94 14.44
N ILE A 689 19.80 -23.51 15.59
CA ILE A 689 19.10 -22.56 16.45
C ILE A 689 19.19 -21.16 15.84
N LEU A 690 18.04 -20.61 15.45
CA LEU A 690 17.89 -19.24 14.98
C LEU A 690 17.72 -18.28 16.14
N HIS A 691 16.99 -18.66 17.18
CA HIS A 691 16.79 -17.78 18.32
C HIS A 691 16.37 -18.56 19.55
N THR A 692 16.90 -18.17 20.70
CA THR A 692 16.44 -18.67 22.00
C THR A 692 16.13 -17.47 22.87
N PHE A 693 14.93 -17.45 23.44
CA PHE A 693 14.49 -16.39 24.34
C PHE A 693 13.88 -16.97 25.60
N PHE A 694 14.23 -16.35 26.73
CA PHE A 694 13.76 -16.75 28.06
C PHE A 694 12.96 -15.59 28.66
N CYS A 695 11.74 -15.88 29.10
CA CYS A 695 10.85 -14.87 29.67
C CYS A 695 10.23 -15.37 30.98
N PRO A 696 10.41 -14.65 32.11
CA PRO A 696 9.61 -14.89 33.30
C PRO A 696 8.12 -14.64 33.01
N ILE A 697 7.24 -15.50 33.53
CA ILE A 697 5.79 -15.34 33.33
C ILE A 697 5.28 -14.04 33.98
N ALA A 698 5.88 -13.62 35.10
CA ALA A 698 5.60 -12.34 35.72
C ALA A 698 5.73 -11.15 34.75
N THR A 699 6.75 -11.14 33.88
CA THR A 699 6.93 -10.09 32.87
C THR A 699 5.81 -10.09 31.83
N ILE A 700 5.34 -11.27 31.41
CA ILE A 700 4.22 -11.38 30.47
C ILE A 700 2.92 -10.86 31.11
N LEU A 701 2.64 -11.27 32.34
CA LEU A 701 1.49 -10.80 33.09
C LEU A 701 1.54 -9.28 33.32
N GLU A 702 2.72 -8.74 33.61
CA GLU A 702 2.95 -7.31 33.74
C GLU A 702 2.61 -6.57 32.43
N LEU A 703 3.15 -7.03 31.29
CA LEU A 703 2.88 -6.44 29.98
C LEU A 703 1.38 -6.46 29.62
N MET A 704 0.69 -7.56 29.96
CA MET A 704 -0.75 -7.68 29.76
C MET A 704 -1.55 -6.74 30.69
N SER A 705 -1.01 -6.38 31.85
CA SER A 705 -1.69 -5.54 32.85
C SER A 705 -1.41 -4.02 32.72
N ASN A 706 -0.24 -3.64 32.18
CA ASN A 706 0.27 -2.26 32.24
C ASN A 706 -0.14 -1.36 31.07
N THR A 707 -0.97 -1.81 30.13
CA THR A 707 -1.33 -1.05 28.92
C THR A 707 -2.63 -0.28 29.00
N ARG A 708 -3.21 -0.07 30.19
CA ARG A 708 -4.15 1.05 30.32
C ARG A 708 -3.36 2.33 30.00
N PRO A 709 -3.75 3.12 28.99
CA PRO A 709 -3.18 4.45 28.84
C PRO A 709 -3.36 5.12 30.19
N LYS A 710 -2.25 5.51 30.84
CA LYS A 710 -2.30 6.31 32.05
C LYS A 710 -3.12 7.55 31.69
N SER A 711 -4.42 7.50 31.99
CA SER A 711 -5.26 8.67 31.98
C SER A 711 -4.54 9.64 32.89
N SER A 712 -4.16 10.79 32.34
CA SER A 712 -3.57 11.89 33.07
C SER A 712 -4.52 12.32 34.19
N SER A 713 -4.43 11.68 35.34
CA SER A 713 -5.17 12.01 36.55
C SER A 713 -4.31 11.68 37.76
N SER A 714 -4.23 12.67 38.66
CA SER A 714 -3.66 12.71 40.01
C SER A 714 -2.13 12.69 40.16
N ARG A 715 -1.53 13.88 40.02
CA ARG A 715 -0.78 14.46 41.14
C ARG A 715 -1.78 15.31 41.91
N ASP A 716 -2.06 14.92 43.15
CA ASP A 716 -2.36 15.77 44.31
C ASP A 716 -3.02 14.94 45.41
N SER A 717 -2.68 15.30 46.65
CA SER A 717 -2.95 14.68 47.97
C SER A 717 -2.24 13.37 48.33
N GLU A 718 -1.69 13.19 49.52
CA GLU A 718 -0.94 14.04 50.47
C GLU A 718 -0.39 13.08 51.55
N ALA A 719 0.62 13.56 52.25
CA ALA A 719 1.22 13.04 53.47
C ALA A 719 0.32 12.22 54.43
N SER A 720 0.84 11.08 54.90
CA SER A 720 0.55 10.53 56.23
C SER A 720 1.74 9.67 56.70
N GLU A 721 2.44 10.25 57.67
CA GLU A 721 3.22 9.70 58.79
C GLU A 721 3.67 8.22 58.81
N GLY A 722 4.99 8.04 58.87
CA GLY A 722 5.69 7.40 59.99
C GLY A 722 5.46 5.91 60.26
N HIS A 723 6.46 5.08 59.94
CA HIS A 723 7.09 4.21 60.94
C HIS A 723 8.43 3.68 60.41
N ASP A 724 9.46 3.88 61.23
CA ASP A 724 10.78 3.28 61.12
C ASP A 724 10.69 1.75 61.05
N GLU A 725 11.49 1.14 60.16
CA GLU A 725 12.37 0.05 60.60
C GLU A 725 13.59 -0.10 59.67
N VAL A 726 14.72 -0.19 60.35
CA VAL A 726 16.10 -0.24 59.89
C VAL A 726 16.42 -1.60 59.26
N PHE A 727 17.12 -1.63 58.12
CA PHE A 727 18.22 -2.58 57.91
C PHE A 727 19.23 -2.05 56.86
N LEU A 728 20.48 -1.94 57.32
CA LEU A 728 21.69 -1.59 56.57
C LEU A 728 22.03 -2.68 55.53
N VAL A 729 22.66 -2.29 54.41
CA VAL A 729 24.10 -2.55 54.12
C VAL A 729 24.42 -2.08 52.68
N ASP A 730 25.29 -1.07 52.63
CA ASP A 730 26.35 -0.70 51.68
C ASP A 730 26.42 -1.34 50.28
N GLN A 731 26.53 -0.51 49.23
CA GLN A 731 27.81 -0.32 48.53
C GLN A 731 27.76 0.76 47.42
N ASP A 732 28.67 1.72 47.57
CA ASP A 732 29.42 2.53 46.60
C ASP A 732 28.71 3.43 45.57
N GLU A 733 28.56 4.70 45.97
CA GLU A 733 28.70 5.86 45.08
C GLU A 733 30.19 6.21 44.88
N SER A 734 30.61 6.41 43.64
CA SER A 734 31.54 7.50 43.29
C SER A 734 31.45 7.81 41.80
N GLU A 735 30.97 9.00 41.44
CA GLU A 735 31.80 10.05 40.82
C GLU A 735 30.98 11.29 40.44
N LEU A 736 31.33 12.39 41.12
CA LEU A 736 31.37 13.78 40.66
C LEU A 736 30.10 14.51 40.20
N GLN A 737 29.56 15.25 41.19
CA GLN A 737 29.11 16.64 41.06
C GLN A 737 30.05 17.52 40.21
N ARG A 738 29.48 18.42 39.40
CA ARG A 738 29.85 19.86 39.44
C ARG A 738 28.83 20.78 38.76
N SER A 739 28.60 21.88 39.45
CA SER A 739 28.07 23.21 39.08
C SER A 739 26.56 23.44 38.95
N LEU A 740 26.00 23.93 40.07
CA LEU A 740 25.04 25.05 40.18
C LEU A 740 25.50 26.26 39.32
N THR A 741 24.67 27.21 38.88
CA THR A 741 23.94 28.19 39.71
C THR A 741 23.02 29.09 38.85
N GLU A 742 22.06 29.74 39.52
CA GLU A 742 21.37 31.03 39.19
C GLU A 742 19.97 31.05 38.56
N ILE A 743 18.96 30.96 39.45
CA ILE A 743 17.97 32.02 39.81
C ILE A 743 17.60 33.05 38.72
N SER A 744 16.31 33.12 38.35
CA SER A 744 15.48 34.33 38.53
C SER A 744 14.00 34.12 38.16
N ILE A 745 13.16 34.79 38.96
CA ILE A 745 11.69 34.76 39.08
C ILE A 745 11.05 35.79 38.15
N SER A 746 9.86 35.49 37.60
CA SER A 746 8.71 36.38 37.38
C SER A 746 7.76 35.75 36.35
N SER A 747 6.44 35.90 36.34
CA SER A 747 5.39 36.26 37.29
C SER A 747 4.07 36.11 36.50
N SER A 748 2.99 35.75 37.19
CA SER A 748 1.58 36.07 36.88
C SER A 748 0.99 35.67 35.52
N THR A 749 -0.03 34.81 35.53
CA THR A 749 -1.43 35.23 35.37
C THR A 749 -2.40 34.05 35.58
N GLU A 750 -3.29 34.22 36.54
CA GLU A 750 -4.50 33.43 36.74
C GLU A 750 -5.50 33.71 35.62
N SER A 751 -6.17 32.68 35.10
CA SER A 751 -7.64 32.64 34.95
C SER A 751 -8.13 31.38 34.20
N ALA A 752 -9.32 30.94 34.60
CA ALA A 752 -10.26 30.03 33.92
C ALA A 752 -10.03 28.50 34.03
N SER A 753 -10.28 27.97 35.23
CA SER A 753 -10.72 26.60 35.48
C SER A 753 -12.25 26.51 35.51
N GLN A 754 -12.88 25.96 34.45
CA GLN A 754 -14.27 25.43 34.48
C GLN A 754 -14.61 24.70 33.17
N SER A 755 -14.32 23.38 33.07
CA SER A 755 -15.01 22.48 32.10
C SER A 755 -14.74 20.96 32.26
N SER A 756 -14.11 20.47 33.34
CA SER A 756 -13.71 19.05 33.44
C SER A 756 -14.79 18.07 33.94
N GLY A 757 -16.02 18.53 34.20
CA GLY A 757 -17.10 17.69 34.75
C GLY A 757 -17.98 16.92 33.74
N GLN A 758 -17.79 17.08 32.42
CA GLN A 758 -18.71 16.50 31.42
C GLN A 758 -18.31 15.10 30.92
N SER A 759 -17.04 14.68 31.00
CA SER A 759 -16.58 13.44 30.35
C SER A 759 -16.91 12.15 31.13
N VAL A 760 -17.12 12.23 32.45
CA VAL A 760 -17.48 11.06 33.27
C VAL A 760 -18.92 10.62 33.00
N ASN A 761 -19.85 11.57 32.85
CA ASN A 761 -21.26 11.26 32.56
C ASN A 761 -21.47 10.65 31.17
N GLN A 762 -20.63 10.96 30.19
CA GLN A 762 -20.80 10.46 28.83
C GLN A 762 -20.49 8.97 28.71
N ARG A 763 -19.45 8.48 29.42
CA ARG A 763 -19.12 7.04 29.42
C ARG A 763 -20.20 6.20 30.07
N ASP A 764 -20.81 6.67 31.16
CA ASP A 764 -21.88 5.92 31.82
C ASP A 764 -23.13 5.80 30.94
N VAL A 765 -23.44 6.86 30.18
CA VAL A 765 -24.54 6.85 29.20
C VAL A 765 -24.24 5.91 28.03
N GLU A 766 -23.00 5.89 27.52
CA GLU A 766 -22.58 4.96 26.45
C GLU A 766 -22.60 3.50 26.91
N ASN A 767 -22.16 3.23 28.15
CA ASN A 767 -22.20 1.91 28.76
C ASN A 767 -23.64 1.40 28.91
N GLU A 768 -24.55 2.26 29.36
CA GLU A 768 -25.97 1.94 29.50
C GLU A 768 -26.63 1.66 28.12
N ALA A 769 -26.29 2.46 27.10
CA ALA A 769 -26.79 2.27 25.74
C ALA A 769 -26.31 0.96 25.12
N ALA A 770 -25.02 0.61 25.30
CA ALA A 770 -24.46 -0.66 24.85
C ALA A 770 -25.15 -1.85 25.52
N LEU A 771 -25.42 -1.78 26.83
CA LEU A 771 -26.18 -2.81 27.56
C LEU A 771 -27.57 -3.03 26.99
N LYS A 772 -28.26 -1.96 26.57
CA LYS A 772 -29.61 -2.03 25.98
C LYS A 772 -29.60 -2.61 24.55
N ILE A 773 -28.64 -2.23 23.72
CA ILE A 773 -28.48 -2.79 22.36
C ILE A 773 -28.09 -4.26 22.40
N LEU A 774 -27.25 -4.65 23.36
CA LEU A 774 -26.79 -6.03 23.54
C LEU A 774 -27.63 -6.81 24.54
N ALA A 775 -28.82 -6.30 24.89
CA ALA A 775 -29.79 -7.04 25.67
C ALA A 775 -30.28 -8.25 24.87
N ARG A 776 -30.64 -9.33 25.58
CA ARG A 776 -31.10 -10.59 24.97
C ARG A 776 -32.20 -10.36 23.92
N ASN A 777 -33.20 -9.54 24.23
CA ASN A 777 -34.32 -9.26 23.32
C ASN A 777 -33.85 -8.53 22.05
N SER A 778 -32.94 -7.57 22.19
CA SER A 778 -32.35 -6.83 21.07
C SER A 778 -31.56 -7.77 20.14
N ILE A 779 -30.75 -8.67 20.72
CA ILE A 779 -30.00 -9.69 19.97
C ILE A 779 -30.94 -10.67 19.24
N VAL A 780 -32.04 -11.11 19.88
CA VAL A 780 -33.04 -11.97 19.24
C VAL A 780 -33.68 -11.27 18.04
N LEU A 781 -34.02 -9.99 18.16
CA LEU A 781 -34.61 -9.23 17.06
C LEU A 781 -33.62 -9.04 15.92
N LEU A 782 -32.38 -8.69 16.21
CA LEU A 782 -31.33 -8.55 15.20
C LEU A 782 -31.06 -9.87 14.47
N ALA A 783 -30.96 -10.99 15.22
CA ALA A 783 -30.73 -12.33 14.67
C ALA A 783 -31.83 -12.78 13.68
N LYS A 784 -33.08 -12.35 13.88
CA LYS A 784 -34.20 -12.62 12.98
C LYS A 784 -34.12 -11.87 11.65
N GLN A 785 -33.36 -10.78 11.59
CA GLN A 785 -33.20 -9.94 10.39
C GLN A 785 -32.00 -10.33 9.52
N MET A 786 -31.28 -11.37 9.94
CA MET A 786 -30.14 -11.94 9.24
C MET A 786 -30.48 -13.36 8.75
N SER A 787 -29.99 -13.71 7.57
CA SER A 787 -29.88 -15.07 7.07
C SER A 787 -28.80 -15.85 7.83
N GLY A 788 -28.76 -17.18 7.69
CA GLY A 788 -27.71 -17.99 8.31
C GLY A 788 -26.32 -17.71 7.73
N GLU A 789 -26.21 -17.37 6.44
CA GLU A 789 -24.92 -17.01 5.85
C GLU A 789 -24.38 -15.70 6.45
N GLU A 790 -25.25 -14.69 6.60
CA GLU A 790 -24.89 -13.41 7.22
C GLU A 790 -24.50 -13.57 8.69
N GLY A 791 -25.22 -14.38 9.47
CA GLY A 791 -24.85 -14.61 10.87
C GLY A 791 -23.55 -15.40 11.02
N HIS A 792 -23.26 -16.32 10.10
CA HIS A 792 -21.96 -17.00 10.05
C HIS A 792 -20.82 -16.01 9.80
N LEU A 793 -20.94 -15.18 8.76
CA LEU A 793 -19.95 -14.16 8.43
C LEU A 793 -19.76 -13.15 9.56
N LEU A 794 -20.86 -12.71 10.19
CA LEU A 794 -20.80 -11.79 11.31
C LEU A 794 -20.04 -12.41 12.50
N GLY A 795 -20.28 -13.68 12.80
CA GLY A 795 -19.52 -14.39 13.84
C GLY A 795 -18.01 -14.38 13.58
N VAL A 796 -17.59 -14.61 12.33
CA VAL A 796 -16.17 -14.59 11.93
C VAL A 796 -15.57 -13.19 12.09
N VAL A 797 -16.27 -12.15 11.61
CA VAL A 797 -15.80 -10.76 11.71
C VAL A 797 -15.71 -10.30 13.17
N LEU A 798 -16.64 -10.76 14.01
CA LEU A 798 -16.66 -10.49 15.45
C LEU A 798 -15.62 -11.33 16.23
N GLY A 799 -14.77 -12.10 15.55
CA GLY A 799 -13.64 -12.82 16.15
C GLY A 799 -13.99 -14.17 16.77
N MET A 800 -15.17 -14.73 16.49
CA MET A 800 -15.48 -16.09 16.93
C MET A 800 -14.73 -17.13 16.10
N LYS A 801 -14.26 -18.19 16.77
CA LYS A 801 -13.60 -19.34 16.12
C LYS A 801 -14.56 -20.03 15.12
N PRO A 802 -14.16 -20.29 13.87
CA PRO A 802 -15.01 -20.93 12.86
C PRO A 802 -15.58 -22.29 13.29
N GLU A 803 -14.81 -23.09 14.04
CA GLU A 803 -15.22 -24.40 14.56
C GLU A 803 -16.44 -24.25 15.47
N ARG A 804 -16.42 -23.22 16.30
CA ARG A 804 -17.49 -22.94 17.25
C ARG A 804 -18.74 -22.43 16.54
N ILE A 805 -18.58 -21.54 15.57
CA ILE A 805 -19.69 -21.09 14.70
C ILE A 805 -20.33 -22.30 14.00
N ASN A 806 -19.50 -23.18 13.44
CA ASN A 806 -19.96 -24.40 12.78
C ASN A 806 -20.69 -25.35 13.75
N GLN A 807 -20.21 -25.49 14.98
CA GLN A 807 -20.87 -26.27 16.02
C GLN A 807 -22.26 -25.70 16.36
N ILE A 808 -22.38 -24.38 16.49
CA ILE A 808 -23.66 -23.70 16.72
C ILE A 808 -24.63 -23.97 15.56
N TYR A 809 -24.18 -23.86 14.30
CA TYR A 809 -25.02 -24.19 13.14
C TYR A 809 -25.41 -25.67 13.08
N LYS A 810 -24.53 -26.58 13.48
CA LYS A 810 -24.86 -28.02 13.57
C LYS A 810 -25.94 -28.27 14.61
N MET A 811 -25.84 -27.63 15.78
CA MET A 811 -26.83 -27.74 16.86
C MET A 811 -28.20 -27.15 16.47
N TYR A 812 -28.20 -26.02 15.77
CA TYR A 812 -29.42 -25.30 15.37
C TYR A 812 -29.70 -25.39 13.87
N ARG A 813 -29.41 -26.54 13.26
CA ARG A 813 -29.57 -26.78 11.80
C ARG A 813 -30.97 -26.49 11.27
N HIS A 814 -31.98 -26.52 12.13
CA HIS A 814 -33.39 -26.33 11.79
C HIS A 814 -33.84 -24.85 11.83
N SER A 815 -33.01 -23.92 12.30
CA SER A 815 -33.37 -22.50 12.39
C SER A 815 -32.15 -21.59 12.29
N GLY A 816 -31.96 -20.97 11.12
CA GLY A 816 -30.88 -20.00 10.89
C GLY A 816 -30.95 -18.80 11.84
N SER A 817 -32.14 -18.28 12.13
CA SER A 817 -32.31 -17.19 13.11
C SER A 817 -31.90 -17.60 14.53
N LEU A 818 -32.09 -18.87 14.90
CA LEU A 818 -31.68 -19.36 16.22
C LEU A 818 -30.17 -19.53 16.27
N ALA A 819 -29.54 -20.08 15.22
CA ALA A 819 -28.09 -20.13 15.10
C ALA A 819 -27.45 -18.73 15.18
N ASN A 820 -27.99 -17.76 14.44
CA ASN A 820 -27.59 -16.34 14.49
C ASN A 820 -27.67 -15.77 15.90
N PHE A 821 -28.76 -16.07 16.62
CA PHE A 821 -28.93 -15.65 18.00
C PHE A 821 -27.83 -16.23 18.89
N TYR A 822 -27.53 -17.52 18.77
CA TYR A 822 -26.50 -18.17 19.59
C TYR A 822 -25.08 -17.68 19.26
N ILE A 823 -24.79 -17.35 18.00
CA ILE A 823 -23.53 -16.71 17.60
C ILE A 823 -23.38 -15.37 18.32
N LEU A 824 -24.36 -14.48 18.16
CA LEU A 824 -24.32 -13.16 18.80
C LEU A 824 -24.33 -13.24 20.32
N TYR A 825 -25.10 -14.18 20.89
CA TYR A 825 -25.19 -14.39 22.33
C TYR A 825 -23.88 -14.91 22.92
N GLU A 826 -23.21 -15.82 22.21
CA GLU A 826 -21.93 -16.38 22.65
C GLU A 826 -20.78 -15.38 22.47
N TRP A 827 -20.73 -14.66 21.34
CA TRP A 827 -19.79 -13.55 21.15
C TRP A 827 -19.95 -12.45 22.21
N ARG A 828 -21.19 -12.06 22.52
CA ARG A 828 -21.50 -11.07 23.56
C ARG A 828 -21.00 -11.52 24.93
N GLY A 829 -21.03 -12.83 25.21
CA GLY A 829 -20.61 -13.39 26.50
C GLY A 829 -21.57 -13.06 27.66
N ARG A 830 -21.12 -13.32 28.89
CA ARG A 830 -21.92 -13.10 30.10
C ARG A 830 -21.98 -11.62 30.52
N ARG A 831 -20.93 -10.85 30.25
CA ARG A 831 -20.83 -9.42 30.55
C ARG A 831 -20.72 -8.64 29.25
N VAL A 832 -21.46 -7.54 29.16
CA VAL A 832 -21.43 -6.66 27.98
C VAL A 832 -20.33 -5.62 28.17
N HIS A 833 -19.45 -5.51 27.20
CA HIS A 833 -18.49 -4.41 27.12
C HIS A 833 -19.06 -3.25 26.28
N PRO A 834 -18.75 -1.99 26.61
CA PRO A 834 -19.27 -0.83 25.88
C PRO A 834 -18.86 -0.86 24.40
N ASP A 835 -17.62 -1.26 24.14
CA ASP A 835 -17.03 -1.33 22.80
C ASP A 835 -17.68 -2.40 21.92
N GLN A 836 -18.35 -3.40 22.50
CA GLN A 836 -19.03 -4.44 21.73
C GLN A 836 -20.14 -3.83 20.86
N ALA A 837 -20.83 -2.78 21.30
CA ALA A 837 -21.84 -2.13 20.47
C ALA A 837 -21.21 -1.52 19.20
N SER A 838 -20.04 -0.90 19.33
CA SER A 838 -19.26 -0.36 18.21
C SER A 838 -18.71 -1.47 17.30
N GLN A 839 -18.20 -2.56 17.87
CA GLN A 839 -17.76 -3.74 17.12
C GLN A 839 -18.90 -4.38 16.34
N LEU A 840 -20.11 -4.44 16.92
CA LEU A 840 -21.31 -4.94 16.22
C LEU A 840 -21.67 -4.05 15.02
N VAL A 841 -21.61 -2.74 15.17
CA VAL A 841 -21.87 -1.80 14.06
C VAL A 841 -20.82 -1.96 12.96
N SER A 842 -19.53 -2.02 13.31
CA SER A 842 -18.45 -2.27 12.34
C SER A 842 -18.61 -3.62 11.66
N GLY A 843 -18.86 -4.68 12.43
CA GLY A 843 -19.02 -6.03 11.89
C GLY A 843 -20.22 -6.15 10.94
N LEU A 844 -21.32 -5.46 11.23
CA LEU A 844 -22.46 -5.37 10.31
C LEU A 844 -22.12 -4.61 9.03
N GLN A 845 -21.29 -3.56 9.09
CA GLN A 845 -20.80 -2.88 7.89
C GLN A 845 -19.88 -3.79 7.06
N ASP A 846 -18.99 -4.54 7.72
CA ASP A 846 -18.03 -5.45 7.09
C ASP A 846 -18.69 -6.64 6.37
N ILE A 847 -19.91 -7.02 6.78
CA ILE A 847 -20.72 -8.05 6.10
C ILE A 847 -21.78 -7.47 5.15
N ASP A 848 -21.58 -6.23 4.69
CA ASP A 848 -22.47 -5.51 3.77
C ASP A 848 -23.92 -5.30 4.28
N ARG A 849 -24.10 -5.26 5.61
CA ARG A 849 -25.38 -4.95 6.29
C ARG A 849 -25.39 -3.56 6.90
N ALA A 850 -25.07 -2.57 6.07
CA ALA A 850 -25.13 -1.15 6.42
C ALA A 850 -26.53 -0.70 6.87
N ASP A 851 -27.59 -1.36 6.39
CA ASP A 851 -28.97 -1.16 6.87
C ASP A 851 -29.09 -1.46 8.37
N LEU A 852 -28.68 -2.66 8.78
CA LEU A 852 -28.72 -3.06 10.20
C LEU A 852 -27.76 -2.23 11.05
N ALA A 853 -26.57 -1.91 10.53
CA ALA A 853 -25.61 -1.04 11.21
C ALA A 853 -26.21 0.35 11.49
N THR A 854 -26.95 0.91 10.54
CA THR A 854 -27.62 2.20 10.67
C THR A 854 -28.73 2.13 11.71
N ILE A 855 -29.56 1.08 11.69
CA ILE A 855 -30.60 0.84 12.70
C ILE A 855 -29.99 0.74 14.10
N VAL A 856 -28.96 -0.09 14.27
CA VAL A 856 -28.28 -0.27 15.57
C VAL A 856 -27.68 1.05 16.05
N THR A 857 -27.03 1.83 15.17
CA THR A 857 -26.47 3.15 15.50
C THR A 857 -27.54 4.14 15.92
N ASN A 858 -28.67 4.18 15.22
CA ASN A 858 -29.78 5.08 15.52
C ASN A 858 -30.45 4.74 16.86
N VAL A 859 -30.55 3.45 17.19
CA VAL A 859 -31.12 2.98 18.47
C VAL A 859 -30.13 3.19 19.62
N LEU A 860 -28.83 3.00 19.36
CA LEU A 860 -27.76 3.29 20.32
C LEU A 860 -27.77 4.77 20.72
N LYS A 861 -27.86 5.69 19.74
CA LYS A 861 -27.99 7.15 19.99
C LYS A 861 -29.23 7.52 20.81
N LYS A 862 -30.29 6.71 20.75
CA LYS A 862 -31.53 6.92 21.52
C LYS A 862 -31.51 6.26 22.91
N ASN A 863 -30.41 5.60 23.30
CA ASN A 863 -30.24 4.90 24.58
C ASN A 863 -31.44 3.99 24.94
N ARG A 864 -31.91 3.18 24.00
CA ARG A 864 -33.02 2.22 24.19
C ARG A 864 -32.71 0.83 23.60
N THR A 865 -33.54 -0.16 23.88
CA THR A 865 -33.44 -1.49 23.26
C THR A 865 -33.98 -1.48 21.82
N LEU A 866 -33.54 -2.43 20.99
CA LEU A 866 -34.12 -2.65 19.66
C LEU A 866 -35.58 -3.11 19.81
N SER A 867 -36.47 -2.60 18.97
CA SER A 867 -37.87 -3.00 18.87
C SER A 867 -38.20 -3.47 17.45
N SER A 868 -39.27 -4.25 17.29
CA SER A 868 -39.70 -4.75 15.97
C SER A 868 -39.95 -3.62 14.96
N THR A 869 -40.48 -2.49 15.44
CA THR A 869 -40.78 -1.30 14.65
C THR A 869 -39.53 -0.65 14.02
N ASP A 870 -38.34 -0.85 14.60
CA ASP A 870 -37.09 -0.30 14.07
C ASP A 870 -36.71 -0.92 12.72
N PHE A 871 -37.18 -2.14 12.46
CA PHE A 871 -36.93 -2.87 11.22
C PHE A 871 -38.04 -2.68 10.18
N GLU A 872 -39.15 -2.03 10.56
CA GLU A 872 -40.29 -1.74 9.69
C GLU A 872 -40.14 -0.38 9.00
N THR A 873 -39.58 0.62 9.68
CA THR A 873 -39.48 2.01 9.21
C THR A 873 -38.44 2.24 8.11
N GLU A 874 -37.36 1.45 8.04
CA GLU A 874 -36.34 1.57 6.97
C GLU A 874 -36.58 0.62 5.76
N ASN A 875 -37.68 -0.13 5.75
CA ASN A 875 -37.92 -1.21 4.78
C ASN A 875 -38.91 -0.96 3.61
N PRO A 876 -39.25 0.27 3.18
CA PRO A 876 -40.20 0.42 2.06
C PRO A 876 -39.64 -0.13 0.73
N LYS A 877 -38.32 -0.13 0.52
CA LYS A 877 -37.67 -0.65 -0.70
C LYS A 877 -37.65 -2.19 -0.79
N ARG A 878 -37.73 -2.91 0.33
CA ARG A 878 -37.68 -4.38 0.36
C ARG A 878 -39.08 -5.00 0.24
N LYS A 879 -40.11 -4.29 0.72
CA LYS A 879 -41.53 -4.61 0.47
C LYS A 879 -41.95 -4.40 -1.00
N ALA A 880 -41.23 -3.58 -1.75
CA ALA A 880 -41.44 -3.39 -3.19
C ALA A 880 -40.63 -4.39 -4.06
N ARG A 881 -39.70 -5.15 -3.47
CA ARG A 881 -38.84 -6.14 -4.16
C ARG A 881 -39.19 -7.59 -3.85
N ARG A 882 -39.85 -7.86 -2.72
CA ARG A 882 -40.57 -9.11 -2.45
C ARG A 882 -41.97 -8.99 -3.00
#